data_AF-A0A9Q0SZ75-F1
#
_entry.id   AF-A0A9Q0SZ75-F1
#
_cell.length_a   1.000
_cell.length_b   1.000
_cell.length_c   1.000
_cell.angle_alpha   90.00
_cell.angle_beta   90.00
_cell.angle_gamma   90.00
#
_symmetry.space_group_name_H-M   'P 1'
#
loop_
_entity.id
_entity.type
_entity.pdbx_description
1 polymer ?
#
loop_
_entity_poly.entity_id
_entity_poly.type
_entity_poly.pdbx_seq_one_letter_code
_entity_poly.pdbx_strand_id
1 'polypeptide(L)'
;MDFCSLVVMMKQKLCMQIEFPNLEELKLSSIEVEKIWQDQPGELSYWFVRLTSLIVEGCRNLKYLFTTSMVESLAQLKRLELSDCVSMEEIIIKNGLGEEENVRGVMLPKLEFLKLKGLPNLTRFCTGHLIQCCFLQELWIEDCPALKTFISNSLSTDAVANNQFEETNSTLFDEKVAFSNIEELRIFGMDNLNMIWHTELHSDSFCKLKVLWVEQGNKLLNIFPPNMLRRFQNLELLVVYSCASLEEVFDLRSLMNEKESHVVTAFKLKNMHVQNLQKLKKVWNTNPHGILSFQNLHLVIAGNCPSLKSLFPASVALGLPQLKELKLCYCGVEEIVAEEERLGEAPKFVFPKTSSVTLWDLPKLKSFYPGRHTSEWPVLKKIDVFLCDEVPVFDLEQDQLGIQVQQPLFSFEKVIPNLEELRLNVKDAAKVCQGQFSADLFHKVRVLALECSDCASAAFLLGILHRFQNMEKLLVKRGCFKEMFPCQLVDEEEHTLARIRCLDLIDLPDLEKIWNQDLRVDQLLQNLETLEVRFCGSLINLAPSASSFGNLTALDVQDCKALKYLVTSSTARSLVQLSVMSIKECKMVTEIVASNGDEAGNEIIFRKLGSLKLDCLASLTSFCSVDFTFRFPCLTEVIVTNCPKMRTFSLGILSTPKLQKVWLSEEKDKGHWKRDLNITIQQLHI
;
A
#
# COMPACT_ATOMS: atom_id res chain seq x y z
N MET A 1 -9.59 -33.20 24.83
CA MET A 1 -9.03 -33.21 26.19
C MET A 1 -8.73 -31.76 26.52
N ASP A 2 -9.26 -31.22 27.62
CA ASP A 2 -9.21 -29.78 27.89
C ASP A 2 -7.78 -29.32 28.20
N PHE A 3 -7.42 -28.12 27.71
CA PHE A 3 -6.11 -27.48 27.84
C PHE A 3 -5.62 -27.40 29.30
N CYS A 4 -6.55 -27.28 30.25
CA CYS A 4 -6.25 -27.29 31.69
C CYS A 4 -5.70 -28.64 32.17
N SER A 5 -6.12 -29.77 31.60
CA SER A 5 -5.63 -31.09 31.98
C SER A 5 -4.18 -31.33 31.55
N LEU A 6 -3.78 -30.79 30.39
CA LEU A 6 -2.40 -30.91 29.87
C LEU A 6 -1.40 -30.07 30.69
N VAL A 7 -1.79 -28.84 31.07
CA VAL A 7 -0.97 -27.93 31.88
C VAL A 7 -0.80 -28.45 33.32
N VAL A 8 -1.85 -29.03 33.90
CA VAL A 8 -1.76 -29.68 35.22
C VAL A 8 -0.86 -30.92 35.17
N MET A 9 -0.90 -31.69 34.08
CA MET A 9 0.00 -32.84 33.88
C MET A 9 1.47 -32.44 33.74
N MET A 10 1.79 -31.36 33.03
CA MET A 10 3.18 -30.90 32.88
C MET A 10 3.76 -30.26 34.16
N LYS A 11 2.92 -29.65 35.03
CA LYS A 11 3.34 -29.08 36.31
C LYS A 11 3.53 -30.14 37.42
N GLN A 12 2.90 -31.31 37.33
CA GLN A 12 3.06 -32.36 38.31
C GLN A 12 4.20 -33.30 37.91
N LYS A 13 5.12 -33.54 38.84
CA LYS A 13 6.25 -34.49 38.79
C LYS A 13 5.75 -35.95 38.72
N LEU A 14 4.88 -36.29 37.77
CA LEU A 14 4.29 -37.61 37.63
C LEU A 14 5.00 -38.39 36.51
N CYS A 15 5.81 -39.33 36.99
CA CYS A 15 6.41 -40.42 36.25
C CYS A 15 5.34 -41.25 35.51
N MET A 16 5.64 -41.56 34.25
CA MET A 16 5.28 -42.76 33.48
C MET A 16 3.80 -43.00 33.09
N GLN A 17 3.59 -43.32 31.81
CA GLN A 17 2.38 -43.90 31.16
C GLN A 17 1.25 -42.98 30.65
N ILE A 18 1.52 -41.83 30.03
CA ILE A 18 0.49 -41.18 29.20
C ILE A 18 1.03 -40.97 27.78
N GLU A 19 0.65 -41.88 26.90
CA GLU A 19 0.93 -41.82 25.47
C GLU A 19 -0.23 -41.09 24.76
N PHE A 20 0.09 -40.21 23.81
CA PHE A 20 -0.90 -39.56 22.95
C PHE A 20 -0.74 -40.00 21.47
N PRO A 21 -0.86 -41.30 21.16
CA PRO A 21 -0.53 -41.84 19.83
C PRO A 21 -1.45 -41.32 18.71
N ASN A 22 -2.58 -40.70 19.06
CA ASN A 22 -3.56 -40.13 18.13
C ASN A 22 -3.54 -38.60 18.08
N LEU A 23 -2.62 -37.93 18.78
CA LEU A 23 -2.55 -36.47 18.80
C LEU A 23 -1.96 -35.96 17.48
N GLU A 24 -2.78 -35.26 16.70
CA GLU A 24 -2.39 -34.71 15.40
C GLU A 24 -1.99 -33.23 15.47
N GLU A 25 -2.56 -32.48 16.42
CA GLU A 25 -2.29 -31.07 16.62
C GLU A 25 -2.08 -30.77 18.10
N LEU A 26 -1.00 -30.05 18.41
CA LEU A 26 -0.66 -29.59 19.74
C LEU A 26 -0.40 -28.08 19.71
N LYS A 27 -1.19 -27.33 20.46
CA LYS A 27 -0.93 -25.91 20.72
C LYS A 27 -0.55 -25.74 22.19
N LEU A 28 0.58 -25.07 22.44
CA LEU A 28 1.09 -24.73 23.75
C LEU A 28 1.13 -23.21 23.85
N SER A 29 0.47 -22.64 24.86
CA SER A 29 0.35 -21.19 25.00
C SER A 29 0.63 -20.76 26.42
N SER A 30 1.50 -19.76 26.58
CA SER A 30 1.81 -19.12 27.86
C SER A 30 2.24 -20.10 28.96
N ILE A 31 3.00 -21.13 28.60
CA ILE A 31 3.52 -22.11 29.56
C ILE A 31 4.79 -21.55 30.22
N GLU A 32 4.87 -21.68 31.55
CA GLU A 32 5.96 -21.15 32.38
C GLU A 32 7.04 -22.21 32.69
N VAL A 33 7.35 -23.10 31.75
CA VAL A 33 8.37 -24.16 31.93
C VAL A 33 9.64 -23.83 31.14
N GLU A 34 10.81 -24.22 31.66
CA GLU A 34 12.08 -24.10 30.93
C GLU A 34 12.26 -25.18 29.86
N LYS A 35 11.64 -26.35 30.08
CA LYS A 35 11.65 -27.53 29.22
C LYS A 35 10.25 -28.12 29.16
N ILE A 36 9.77 -28.46 27.97
CA ILE A 36 8.47 -29.12 27.79
C ILE A 36 8.58 -30.63 27.98
N TRP A 37 9.69 -31.21 27.54
CA TRP A 37 9.90 -32.66 27.49
C TRP A 37 10.95 -33.10 28.53
N GLN A 38 10.81 -34.33 29.04
CA GLN A 38 11.83 -34.91 29.93
C GLN A 38 12.98 -35.52 29.14
N ASP A 39 14.21 -35.34 29.63
CA ASP A 39 15.44 -35.90 29.04
C ASP A 39 15.56 -37.41 29.39
N GLN A 40 14.75 -38.28 28.78
CA GLN A 40 14.86 -39.75 28.92
C GLN A 40 15.26 -40.38 27.57
N PRO A 41 16.49 -40.89 27.42
CA PRO A 41 16.91 -41.62 26.23
C PRO A 41 16.14 -42.95 26.12
N GLY A 42 15.37 -43.13 25.05
CA GLY A 42 14.83 -44.44 24.65
C GLY A 42 13.32 -44.66 24.74
N GLU A 43 12.55 -43.86 25.50
CA GLU A 43 11.09 -44.08 25.68
C GLU A 43 10.17 -43.03 25.03
N LEU A 44 10.70 -41.90 24.53
CA LEU A 44 9.93 -40.84 23.87
C LEU A 44 9.50 -41.15 22.43
N SER A 45 10.04 -42.23 21.85
CA SER A 45 9.84 -42.63 20.45
C SER A 45 8.37 -42.89 20.06
N TYR A 46 7.48 -43.00 21.04
CA TYR A 46 6.06 -43.36 20.84
C TYR A 46 5.05 -42.22 21.12
N TRP A 47 5.48 -41.05 21.59
CA TRP A 47 4.54 -40.04 22.11
C TRP A 47 3.82 -39.23 21.03
N PHE A 48 4.48 -38.99 19.88
CA PHE A 48 4.01 -38.05 18.85
C PHE A 48 4.00 -38.65 17.44
N VAL A 49 3.81 -39.98 17.34
CA VAL A 49 3.88 -40.71 16.06
C VAL A 49 2.91 -40.16 15.00
N ARG A 50 1.83 -39.47 15.40
CA ARG A 50 0.85 -38.85 14.49
C ARG A 50 0.82 -37.32 14.53
N LEU A 51 1.72 -36.67 15.27
CA LEU A 51 1.70 -35.22 15.38
C LEU A 51 2.06 -34.59 14.04
N THR A 52 1.14 -33.79 13.51
CA THR A 52 1.28 -33.09 12.23
C THR A 52 1.44 -31.58 12.40
N SER A 53 0.93 -31.00 13.49
CA SER A 53 1.01 -29.57 13.76
C SER A 53 1.41 -29.30 15.21
N LEU A 54 2.45 -28.48 15.40
CA LEU A 54 2.88 -27.97 16.69
C LEU A 54 2.96 -26.45 16.66
N ILE A 55 2.25 -25.81 17.58
CA ILE A 55 2.23 -24.35 17.75
C ILE A 55 2.63 -24.02 19.19
N VAL A 56 3.67 -23.22 19.38
CA VAL A 56 4.10 -22.73 20.70
C VAL A 56 4.08 -21.22 20.71
N GLU A 57 3.31 -20.63 21.63
CA GLU A 57 3.03 -19.20 21.65
C GLU A 57 3.21 -18.62 23.06
N GLY A 58 3.99 -17.56 23.20
CA GLY A 58 4.12 -16.83 24.46
C GLY A 58 4.73 -17.63 25.63
N CYS A 59 5.44 -18.73 25.36
CA CYS A 59 6.10 -19.54 26.39
C CYS A 59 7.43 -18.88 26.79
N ARG A 60 7.37 -17.95 27.73
CA ARG A 60 8.47 -17.00 27.99
C ARG A 60 9.73 -17.62 28.59
N ASN A 61 9.63 -18.69 29.36
CA ASN A 61 10.77 -19.34 30.02
C ASN A 61 11.41 -20.46 29.18
N LEU A 62 10.79 -20.84 28.06
CA LEU A 62 11.20 -21.98 27.27
C LEU A 62 12.49 -21.68 26.53
N LYS A 63 13.56 -22.43 26.81
CA LYS A 63 14.89 -22.22 26.21
C LYS A 63 15.10 -23.00 24.92
N TYR A 64 14.53 -24.19 24.84
CA TYR A 64 14.57 -25.03 23.66
C TYR A 64 13.31 -25.87 23.49
N LEU A 65 13.07 -26.34 22.27
CA LEU A 65 11.87 -27.10 21.96
C LEU A 65 12.11 -28.60 21.95
N PHE A 66 13.15 -29.09 21.29
CA PHE A 66 13.42 -30.52 21.13
C PHE A 66 14.88 -30.87 21.37
N THR A 67 15.16 -32.14 21.62
CA THR A 67 16.51 -32.68 21.47
C THR A 67 16.63 -33.44 20.14
N THR A 68 17.85 -33.64 19.64
CA THR A 68 18.11 -34.37 18.39
C THR A 68 17.46 -35.75 18.34
N SER A 69 17.47 -36.51 19.45
CA SER A 69 16.79 -37.82 19.51
C SER A 69 15.27 -37.77 19.38
N MET A 70 14.64 -36.64 19.71
CA MET A 70 13.20 -36.49 19.61
C MET A 70 12.73 -36.25 18.18
N VAL A 71 13.62 -35.74 17.31
CA VAL A 71 13.26 -35.38 15.93
C VAL A 71 12.76 -36.59 15.13
N GLU A 72 13.28 -37.79 15.40
CA GLU A 72 12.82 -39.03 14.74
C GLU A 72 11.34 -39.32 15.02
N SER A 73 10.84 -39.00 16.23
CA SER A 73 9.43 -39.16 16.58
C SER A 73 8.50 -38.16 15.89
N LEU A 74 9.07 -37.08 15.34
CA LEU A 74 8.37 -35.99 14.65
C LEU A 74 8.37 -36.18 13.12
N ALA A 75 8.61 -37.39 12.64
CA ALA A 75 8.64 -37.69 11.21
C ALA A 75 7.33 -37.37 10.46
N GLN A 76 6.21 -37.19 11.17
CA GLN A 76 4.91 -36.79 10.61
C GLN A 76 4.64 -35.28 10.67
N LEU A 77 5.50 -34.49 11.32
CA LEU A 77 5.27 -33.07 11.55
C LEU A 77 5.29 -32.31 10.22
N LYS A 78 4.18 -31.66 9.92
CA LYS A 78 3.96 -30.81 8.74
C LYS A 78 4.08 -29.33 9.06
N ARG A 79 3.75 -28.93 10.29
CA ARG A 79 3.65 -27.52 10.66
C ARG A 79 4.30 -27.27 12.01
N LEU A 80 5.22 -26.30 12.03
CA LEU A 80 5.87 -25.84 13.25
C LEU A 80 5.79 -24.31 13.33
N GLU A 81 5.11 -23.81 14.36
CA GLU A 81 5.05 -22.38 14.68
C GLU A 81 5.62 -22.09 16.06
N LEU A 82 6.53 -21.14 16.13
CA LEU A 82 7.05 -20.59 17.37
C LEU A 82 6.84 -19.08 17.36
N SER A 83 6.11 -18.56 18.35
CA SER A 83 5.79 -17.14 18.47
C SER A 83 6.01 -16.65 19.90
N ASP A 84 6.65 -15.50 20.05
CA ASP A 84 6.77 -14.75 21.31
C ASP A 84 7.40 -15.55 22.49
N CYS A 85 8.28 -16.50 22.17
CA CYS A 85 9.03 -17.29 23.15
C CYS A 85 10.39 -16.64 23.43
N VAL A 86 10.39 -15.63 24.32
CA VAL A 86 11.51 -14.68 24.48
C VAL A 86 12.81 -15.29 25.01
N SER A 87 12.76 -16.35 25.83
CA SER A 87 13.97 -17.04 26.32
C SER A 87 14.48 -18.15 25.39
N MET A 88 13.88 -18.34 24.22
CA MET A 88 14.28 -19.40 23.30
C MET A 88 15.66 -19.09 22.72
N GLU A 89 16.63 -19.97 22.94
CA GLU A 89 18.02 -19.82 22.51
C GLU A 89 18.34 -20.71 21.29
N GLU A 90 17.76 -21.91 21.27
CA GLU A 90 17.94 -22.94 20.23
C GLU A 90 16.67 -23.79 20.11
N ILE A 91 16.22 -24.14 18.91
CA ILE A 91 14.97 -24.92 18.76
C ILE A 91 15.23 -26.41 18.98
N ILE A 92 16.32 -26.94 18.40
CA ILE A 92 16.73 -28.34 18.55
C ILE A 92 18.14 -28.41 19.13
N ILE A 93 18.25 -28.88 20.38
CA ILE A 93 19.54 -29.03 21.07
C ILE A 93 20.14 -30.42 20.87
N LYS A 94 21.47 -30.54 20.94
CA LYS A 94 22.17 -31.83 20.92
C LYS A 94 21.99 -32.58 22.26
N ASN A 95 21.81 -33.90 22.20
CA ASN A 95 21.89 -34.76 23.39
C ASN A 95 23.28 -34.73 24.04
N GLY A 96 23.34 -34.91 25.37
CA GLY A 96 24.57 -34.86 26.18
C GLY A 96 25.68 -35.84 25.75
N LEU A 97 26.88 -35.55 26.25
CA LEU A 97 28.19 -36.16 25.97
C LEU A 97 28.17 -37.71 25.87
N GLY A 98 28.14 -38.26 24.64
CA GLY A 98 28.31 -39.71 24.44
C GLY A 98 27.89 -40.25 23.08
N GLU A 99 27.09 -39.53 22.30
CA GLU A 99 26.76 -39.95 20.94
C GLU A 99 27.92 -39.57 19.99
N GLU A 100 28.54 -40.60 19.39
CA GLU A 100 29.47 -40.51 18.27
C GLU A 100 28.93 -39.52 17.22
N GLU A 101 29.83 -38.85 16.50
CA GLU A 101 29.52 -37.97 15.38
C GLU A 101 28.49 -38.63 14.45
N ASN A 102 27.21 -38.39 14.69
CA ASN A 102 26.16 -38.84 13.79
C ASN A 102 26.36 -38.00 12.52
N VAL A 103 27.06 -38.61 11.56
CA VAL A 103 27.25 -38.12 10.19
C VAL A 103 25.91 -37.86 9.50
N ARG A 104 24.80 -38.36 10.08
CA ARG A 104 23.43 -38.13 9.63
C ARG A 104 22.91 -36.79 10.18
N GLY A 105 22.65 -35.85 9.28
CA GLY A 105 22.00 -34.58 9.59
C GLY A 105 20.58 -34.73 10.17
N VAL A 106 20.03 -33.64 10.69
CA VAL A 106 18.67 -33.58 11.26
C VAL A 106 17.64 -33.61 10.11
N MET A 107 16.69 -34.55 10.14
CA MET A 107 15.68 -34.69 9.08
C MET A 107 14.27 -34.43 9.61
N LEU A 108 13.57 -33.48 8.99
CA LEU A 108 12.14 -33.23 9.20
C LEU A 108 11.41 -33.49 7.87
N PRO A 109 11.17 -34.76 7.52
CA PRO A 109 10.89 -35.18 6.15
C PRO A 109 9.48 -34.83 5.66
N LYS A 110 8.58 -34.34 6.52
CA LYS A 110 7.22 -33.93 6.13
C LYS A 110 6.91 -32.48 6.46
N LEU A 111 7.87 -31.72 6.98
CA LEU A 111 7.63 -30.33 7.37
C LEU A 111 7.34 -29.51 6.11
N GLU A 112 6.15 -28.94 6.03
CA GLU A 112 5.62 -28.12 4.93
C GLU A 112 5.67 -26.62 5.28
N PHE A 113 5.46 -26.26 6.55
CA PHE A 113 5.42 -24.88 7.05
C PHE A 113 6.25 -24.70 8.32
N LEU A 114 7.15 -23.71 8.33
CA LEU A 114 7.93 -23.30 9.50
C LEU A 114 7.82 -21.80 9.71
N LYS A 115 7.41 -21.39 10.91
CA LYS A 115 7.38 -19.96 11.31
C LYS A 115 8.05 -19.74 12.65
N LEU A 116 8.96 -18.77 12.66
CA LEU A 116 9.71 -18.28 13.80
C LEU A 116 9.41 -16.80 13.95
N LYS A 117 8.71 -16.40 15.01
CA LYS A 117 8.27 -15.01 15.22
C LYS A 117 8.57 -14.54 16.63
N GLY A 118 9.17 -13.36 16.77
CA GLY A 118 9.37 -12.73 18.07
C GLY A 118 10.22 -13.59 19.01
N LEU A 119 11.34 -14.12 18.51
CA LEU A 119 12.28 -14.95 19.25
C LEU A 119 13.62 -14.19 19.42
N PRO A 120 13.67 -13.17 20.31
CA PRO A 120 14.80 -12.26 20.43
C PRO A 120 16.13 -12.92 20.81
N ASN A 121 16.10 -14.01 21.57
CA ASN A 121 17.29 -14.73 22.02
C ASN A 121 17.67 -15.92 21.13
N LEU A 122 16.91 -16.20 20.06
CA LEU A 122 17.17 -17.36 19.22
C LEU A 122 18.47 -17.15 18.44
N THR A 123 19.49 -17.94 18.74
CA THR A 123 20.80 -17.81 18.09
C THR A 123 20.97 -18.71 16.87
N ARG A 124 20.26 -19.84 16.84
CA ARG A 124 20.34 -20.90 15.82
C ARG A 124 19.10 -21.79 15.86
N PHE A 125 18.75 -22.44 14.75
CA PHE A 125 17.70 -23.46 14.73
C PHE A 125 18.17 -24.75 15.41
N CYS A 126 19.37 -25.22 15.07
CA CYS A 126 19.99 -26.41 15.67
C CYS A 126 21.52 -26.39 15.59
N THR A 127 22.16 -27.19 16.42
CA THR A 127 23.60 -27.46 16.42
C THR A 127 23.86 -28.78 15.71
N GLY A 128 24.59 -28.76 14.59
CA GLY A 128 24.88 -29.95 13.79
C GLY A 128 25.32 -29.64 12.37
N HIS A 129 25.54 -30.67 11.55
CA HIS A 129 26.20 -30.52 10.24
C HIS A 129 25.27 -30.25 9.05
N LEU A 130 24.00 -30.67 9.10
CA LEU A 130 23.04 -30.52 8.00
C LEU A 130 21.60 -30.61 8.54
N ILE A 131 20.69 -29.75 8.08
CA ILE A 131 19.24 -29.95 8.20
C ILE A 131 18.63 -30.22 6.84
N GLN A 132 17.77 -31.23 6.77
CA GLN A 132 17.05 -31.59 5.56
C GLN A 132 15.54 -31.52 5.80
N CYS A 133 14.93 -30.48 5.24
CA CYS A 133 13.48 -30.28 5.21
C CYS A 133 13.01 -30.30 3.76
N CYS A 134 13.04 -31.49 3.15
CA CYS A 134 12.78 -31.64 1.72
C CYS A 134 11.41 -31.14 1.28
N PHE A 135 10.39 -31.14 2.14
CA PHE A 135 9.02 -30.76 1.79
C PHE A 135 8.64 -29.34 2.24
N LEU A 136 9.58 -28.59 2.82
CA LEU A 136 9.29 -27.25 3.32
C LEU A 136 8.90 -26.35 2.16
N GLN A 137 7.66 -25.84 2.18
CA GLN A 137 7.10 -24.95 1.17
C GLN A 137 7.17 -23.49 1.63
N GLU A 138 6.94 -23.24 2.92
CA GLU A 138 6.89 -21.89 3.48
C GLU A 138 7.80 -21.76 4.71
N LEU A 139 8.65 -20.73 4.70
CA LEU A 139 9.52 -20.37 5.83
C LEU A 139 9.37 -18.90 6.18
N TRP A 140 8.90 -18.60 7.38
CA TRP A 140 8.75 -17.23 7.88
C TRP A 140 9.65 -17.02 9.09
N ILE A 141 10.51 -16.00 9.02
CA ILE A 141 11.40 -15.58 10.11
C ILE A 141 11.13 -14.10 10.38
N GLU A 142 10.53 -13.80 11.52
CA GLU A 142 10.08 -12.48 11.92
C GLU A 142 10.66 -12.11 13.29
N ASP A 143 11.33 -10.96 13.39
CA ASP A 143 11.81 -10.40 14.66
C ASP A 143 12.68 -11.38 15.48
N CYS A 144 13.70 -11.97 14.84
CA CYS A 144 14.68 -12.88 15.46
C CYS A 144 16.11 -12.29 15.45
N PRO A 145 16.38 -11.15 16.11
CA PRO A 145 17.62 -10.38 15.98
C PRO A 145 18.91 -11.08 16.42
N ALA A 146 18.84 -12.13 17.25
CA ALA A 146 20.02 -12.92 17.63
C ALA A 146 20.41 -13.96 16.57
N LEU A 147 19.50 -14.30 15.65
CA LEU A 147 19.68 -15.35 14.66
C LEU A 147 20.51 -14.82 13.49
N LYS A 148 21.82 -15.09 13.51
CA LYS A 148 22.75 -14.72 12.41
C LYS A 148 22.93 -15.82 11.37
N THR A 149 22.88 -17.07 11.81
CA THR A 149 23.07 -18.28 10.99
C THR A 149 21.98 -19.28 11.36
N PHE A 150 21.34 -19.92 10.37
CA PHE A 150 20.27 -20.88 10.64
C PHE A 150 20.79 -22.13 11.37
N ILE A 151 22.00 -22.61 11.03
CA ILE A 151 22.70 -23.72 11.69
C ILE A 151 24.13 -23.30 12.03
N SER A 152 24.67 -23.80 13.14
CA SER A 152 26.05 -23.52 13.54
C SER A 152 26.69 -24.71 14.26
N ASN A 153 27.99 -24.92 14.01
CA ASN A 153 28.73 -26.12 14.45
C ASN A 153 29.42 -25.95 15.83
N SER A 154 29.49 -24.75 16.41
CA SER A 154 30.27 -24.48 17.62
C SER A 154 29.40 -24.14 18.83
N LEU A 155 29.69 -24.78 19.97
CA LEU A 155 29.39 -24.29 21.31
C LEU A 155 30.52 -23.32 21.69
N SER A 156 30.50 -22.08 21.20
CA SER A 156 31.58 -21.15 21.49
C SER A 156 31.43 -20.52 22.89
N THR A 157 31.98 -21.17 23.91
CA THR A 157 32.40 -20.51 25.16
C THR A 157 33.88 -20.12 25.18
N ASP A 158 34.66 -20.40 24.12
CA ASP A 158 36.11 -20.12 24.08
C ASP A 158 36.52 -18.92 23.22
N ALA A 159 35.61 -17.96 22.99
CA ALA A 159 35.92 -16.71 22.26
C ALA A 159 36.38 -15.56 23.19
N VAL A 160 37.15 -15.85 24.25
CA VAL A 160 37.75 -14.81 25.13
C VAL A 160 39.24 -14.56 24.80
N ALA A 161 39.81 -15.24 23.81
CA ALA A 161 41.20 -14.99 23.41
C ALA A 161 41.37 -15.02 21.89
N ASN A 162 40.83 -14.01 21.20
CA ASN A 162 41.42 -13.36 20.02
C ASN A 162 40.42 -12.36 19.44
N ASN A 163 40.51 -11.11 19.89
CA ASN A 163 39.83 -10.00 19.23
C ASN A 163 40.56 -9.64 17.94
N GLN A 164 39.76 -9.29 16.93
CA GLN A 164 40.07 -8.72 15.60
C GLN A 164 40.13 -9.74 14.46
N PHE A 165 39.18 -9.59 13.52
CA PHE A 165 38.95 -10.30 12.25
C PHE A 165 37.99 -11.51 12.27
N GLU A 166 36.69 -11.23 12.12
CA GLU A 166 35.72 -11.85 11.18
C GLU A 166 34.26 -11.57 11.63
N GLU A 167 33.88 -10.30 11.82
CA GLU A 167 32.47 -9.92 12.11
C GLU A 167 31.62 -9.69 10.84
N THR A 168 32.19 -9.85 9.64
CA THR A 168 31.62 -9.26 8.43
C THR A 168 30.85 -10.21 7.50
N ASN A 169 31.00 -11.53 7.62
CA ASN A 169 30.52 -12.48 6.60
C ASN A 169 29.50 -13.52 7.09
N SER A 170 28.80 -13.30 8.22
CA SER A 170 27.75 -14.23 8.66
C SER A 170 26.54 -14.16 7.71
N THR A 171 26.13 -15.31 7.18
CA THR A 171 24.98 -15.47 6.27
C THR A 171 23.90 -16.30 6.95
N LEU A 172 22.62 -16.00 6.67
CA LEU A 172 21.53 -16.72 7.31
C LEU A 172 21.46 -18.19 6.84
N PHE A 173 21.60 -18.44 5.54
CA PHE A 173 21.57 -19.79 4.95
C PHE A 173 22.89 -20.12 4.26
N ASP A 174 23.41 -21.32 4.53
CA ASP A 174 24.66 -21.87 3.98
C ASP A 174 24.46 -23.32 3.46
N GLU A 175 25.54 -24.03 3.15
CA GLU A 175 25.53 -25.40 2.66
C GLU A 175 24.90 -26.41 3.62
N LYS A 176 24.74 -26.05 4.89
CA LYS A 176 24.15 -26.91 5.94
C LYS A 176 22.61 -26.94 5.86
N VAL A 177 22.01 -26.18 4.93
CA VAL A 177 20.55 -26.08 4.78
C VAL A 177 20.08 -26.67 3.45
N ALA A 178 19.33 -27.77 3.52
CA ALA A 178 18.73 -28.46 2.38
C ALA A 178 17.19 -28.24 2.32
N PHE A 179 16.76 -27.15 1.67
CA PHE A 179 15.35 -26.75 1.48
C PHE A 179 14.93 -26.82 0.00
N SER A 180 14.67 -28.03 -0.50
CA SER A 180 14.50 -28.28 -1.94
C SER A 180 13.14 -27.88 -2.53
N ASN A 181 12.09 -27.74 -1.71
CA ASN A 181 10.71 -27.46 -2.16
C ASN A 181 10.16 -26.10 -1.72
N ILE A 182 11.01 -25.23 -1.17
CA ILE A 182 10.55 -23.93 -0.66
C ILE A 182 10.02 -23.06 -1.79
N GLU A 183 8.78 -22.61 -1.66
CA GLU A 183 8.08 -21.74 -2.60
C GLU A 183 7.97 -20.31 -2.05
N GLU A 184 7.92 -20.13 -0.73
CA GLU A 184 7.77 -18.83 -0.08
C GLU A 184 8.73 -18.65 1.10
N LEU A 185 9.48 -17.55 1.06
CA LEU A 185 10.39 -17.14 2.12
C LEU A 185 10.04 -15.70 2.55
N ARG A 186 9.75 -15.54 3.85
CA ARG A 186 9.52 -14.23 4.48
C ARG A 186 10.57 -13.98 5.56
N ILE A 187 11.23 -12.84 5.46
CA ILE A 187 12.24 -12.37 6.41
C ILE A 187 11.81 -10.95 6.84
N PHE A 188 11.46 -10.78 8.11
CA PHE A 188 10.99 -9.52 8.67
C PHE A 188 11.77 -9.17 9.94
N GLY A 189 12.19 -7.91 10.09
CA GLY A 189 12.78 -7.42 11.35
C GLY A 189 14.15 -8.05 11.68
N MET A 190 14.91 -8.44 10.67
CA MET A 190 16.21 -9.12 10.79
C MET A 190 17.37 -8.13 10.60
N ASP A 191 17.38 -7.07 11.39
CA ASP A 191 18.33 -5.93 11.29
C ASP A 191 19.79 -6.29 11.57
N ASN A 192 20.05 -7.47 12.13
CA ASN A 192 21.38 -7.99 12.40
C ASN A 192 22.08 -8.59 11.17
N LEU A 193 21.32 -8.93 10.11
CA LEU A 193 21.85 -9.65 8.95
C LEU A 193 22.53 -8.71 7.95
N ASN A 194 23.73 -9.10 7.50
CA ASN A 194 24.42 -8.45 6.37
C ASN A 194 24.07 -9.11 5.03
N MET A 195 23.86 -10.43 5.03
CA MET A 195 23.58 -11.25 3.86
C MET A 195 22.61 -12.38 4.22
N ILE A 196 21.68 -12.70 3.32
CA ILE A 196 20.74 -13.82 3.49
C ILE A 196 21.39 -15.14 3.08
N TRP A 197 22.17 -15.11 2.01
CA TRP A 197 22.69 -16.30 1.33
C TRP A 197 24.21 -16.38 1.41
N HIS A 198 24.73 -17.55 1.72
CA HIS A 198 26.12 -17.91 1.46
C HIS A 198 26.38 -18.08 -0.05
N THR A 199 27.63 -17.97 -0.47
CA THR A 199 28.03 -18.16 -1.88
C THR A 199 27.89 -19.60 -2.34
N GLU A 200 27.95 -20.54 -1.41
CA GLU A 200 27.78 -21.97 -1.63
C GLU A 200 26.56 -22.45 -0.84
N LEU A 201 25.54 -22.93 -1.55
CA LEU A 201 24.36 -23.57 -0.98
C LEU A 201 24.25 -25.00 -1.49
N HIS A 202 23.55 -25.83 -0.72
CA HIS A 202 23.18 -27.17 -1.15
C HIS A 202 22.46 -27.14 -2.52
N SER A 203 22.80 -28.07 -3.42
CA SER A 203 22.51 -27.98 -4.87
C SER A 203 21.06 -27.69 -5.21
N ASP A 204 20.11 -28.34 -4.53
CA ASP A 204 18.67 -28.24 -4.84
C ASP A 204 17.92 -27.20 -3.99
N SER A 205 18.58 -26.56 -3.02
CA SER A 205 17.90 -25.63 -2.11
C SER A 205 17.39 -24.39 -2.82
N PHE A 206 16.19 -23.91 -2.46
CA PHE A 206 15.58 -22.66 -2.95
C PHE A 206 15.32 -22.55 -4.47
N CYS A 207 15.56 -23.60 -5.26
CA CYS A 207 15.34 -23.58 -6.72
C CYS A 207 13.86 -23.40 -7.14
N LYS A 208 12.92 -23.70 -6.23
CA LYS A 208 11.47 -23.58 -6.46
C LYS A 208 10.85 -22.30 -5.90
N LEU A 209 11.67 -21.40 -5.35
CA LEU A 209 11.19 -20.18 -4.69
C LEU A 209 10.40 -19.30 -5.68
N LYS A 210 9.15 -19.00 -5.32
CA LYS A 210 8.20 -18.15 -6.07
C LYS A 210 8.00 -16.80 -5.40
N VAL A 211 8.04 -16.75 -4.06
CA VAL A 211 7.81 -15.53 -3.28
C VAL A 211 8.99 -15.27 -2.36
N LEU A 212 9.58 -14.08 -2.45
CA LEU A 212 10.57 -13.58 -1.52
C LEU A 212 10.10 -12.24 -0.95
N TRP A 213 9.87 -12.20 0.35
CA TRP A 213 9.54 -10.99 1.10
C TRP A 213 10.64 -10.69 2.09
N VAL A 214 11.29 -9.54 1.94
CA VAL A 214 12.33 -9.05 2.85
C VAL A 214 11.92 -7.68 3.35
N GLU A 215 11.74 -7.55 4.66
CA GLU A 215 11.29 -6.31 5.28
C GLU A 215 12.10 -6.02 6.55
N GLN A 216 12.46 -4.75 6.77
CA GLN A 216 13.23 -4.34 7.95
C GLN A 216 14.53 -5.15 8.11
N GLY A 217 15.36 -5.17 7.06
CA GLY A 217 16.71 -5.74 7.08
C GLY A 217 17.75 -4.63 6.98
N ASN A 218 17.88 -3.81 8.02
CA ASN A 218 18.58 -2.52 7.93
C ASN A 218 20.09 -2.61 7.63
N LYS A 219 20.74 -3.75 7.89
CA LYS A 219 22.15 -4.00 7.58
C LYS A 219 22.38 -4.81 6.30
N LEU A 220 21.32 -5.29 5.63
CA LEU A 220 21.45 -6.08 4.42
C LEU A 220 22.11 -5.25 3.31
N LEU A 221 23.20 -5.80 2.75
CA LEU A 221 23.97 -5.14 1.69
C LEU A 221 23.46 -5.52 0.29
N ASN A 222 22.90 -6.72 0.13
CA ASN A 222 22.31 -7.23 -1.10
C ASN A 222 21.15 -8.18 -0.80
N ILE A 223 20.24 -8.34 -1.77
CA ILE A 223 19.20 -9.38 -1.76
C ILE A 223 19.64 -10.58 -2.59
N PHE A 224 20.17 -10.31 -3.80
CA PHE A 224 20.64 -11.34 -4.71
C PHE A 224 22.13 -11.15 -5.04
N PRO A 225 23.04 -11.88 -4.37
CA PRO A 225 24.45 -11.89 -4.74
C PRO A 225 24.66 -12.63 -6.08
N PRO A 226 25.79 -12.41 -6.77
CA PRO A 226 25.95 -12.85 -8.17
C PRO A 226 25.78 -14.35 -8.41
N ASN A 227 26.31 -15.19 -7.52
CA ASN A 227 26.29 -16.65 -7.65
C ASN A 227 24.90 -17.27 -7.39
N MET A 228 23.93 -16.46 -6.97
CA MET A 228 22.60 -16.91 -6.56
C MET A 228 21.52 -16.63 -7.60
N LEU A 229 21.79 -15.77 -8.60
CA LEU A 229 20.78 -15.31 -9.56
C LEU A 229 20.17 -16.44 -10.39
N ARG A 230 20.99 -17.40 -10.86
CA ARG A 230 20.50 -18.53 -11.66
C ARG A 230 19.55 -19.45 -10.88
N ARG A 231 19.59 -19.42 -9.54
CA ARG A 231 18.74 -20.24 -8.67
C ARG A 231 17.31 -19.70 -8.56
N PHE A 232 17.15 -18.38 -8.64
CA PHE A 232 15.88 -17.70 -8.39
C PHE A 232 15.08 -17.38 -9.67
N GLN A 233 15.29 -18.13 -10.75
CA GLN A 233 14.57 -17.94 -12.02
C GLN A 233 13.06 -18.18 -11.90
N ASN A 234 12.63 -18.99 -10.92
CA ASN A 234 11.22 -19.29 -10.67
C ASN A 234 10.51 -18.22 -9.82
N LEU A 235 11.23 -17.21 -9.34
CA LEU A 235 10.66 -16.16 -8.50
C LEU A 235 9.59 -15.39 -9.29
N GLU A 236 8.38 -15.29 -8.73
CA GLU A 236 7.24 -14.59 -9.31
C GLU A 236 6.93 -13.27 -8.60
N LEU A 237 7.19 -13.18 -7.30
CA LEU A 237 6.96 -11.99 -6.48
C LEU A 237 8.21 -11.68 -5.64
N LEU A 238 8.70 -10.45 -5.79
CA LEU A 238 9.76 -9.87 -4.96
C LEU A 238 9.21 -8.65 -4.21
N VAL A 239 9.27 -8.69 -2.89
CA VAL A 239 8.95 -7.56 -2.02
C VAL A 239 10.16 -7.24 -1.16
N VAL A 240 10.66 -6.01 -1.28
CA VAL A 240 11.76 -5.48 -0.46
C VAL A 240 11.30 -4.17 0.17
N TYR A 241 11.18 -4.14 1.49
CA TYR A 241 10.64 -3.01 2.24
C TYR A 241 11.59 -2.60 3.37
N SER A 242 11.81 -1.30 3.57
CA SER A 242 12.55 -0.77 4.74
C SER A 242 13.93 -1.40 4.99
N CYS A 243 14.75 -1.62 3.95
CA CYS A 243 16.15 -2.08 4.10
C CYS A 243 17.11 -0.90 3.92
N ALA A 244 17.50 -0.24 5.02
CA ALA A 244 18.19 1.05 4.98
C ALA A 244 19.60 1.03 4.35
N SER A 245 20.35 -0.07 4.45
CA SER A 245 21.72 -0.17 3.92
C SER A 245 21.82 -0.70 2.49
N LEU A 246 20.70 -1.15 1.91
CA LEU A 246 20.68 -1.80 0.61
C LEU A 246 21.02 -0.79 -0.52
N GLU A 247 22.11 -1.02 -1.25
CA GLU A 247 22.50 -0.17 -2.39
C GLU A 247 22.00 -0.68 -3.74
N GLU A 248 21.84 -2.00 -3.86
CA GLU A 248 21.45 -2.71 -5.09
C GLU A 248 20.63 -3.96 -4.76
N VAL A 249 19.65 -4.30 -5.61
CA VAL A 249 18.80 -5.50 -5.41
C VAL A 249 19.41 -6.70 -6.14
N PHE A 250 19.75 -6.51 -7.42
CA PHE A 250 20.37 -7.52 -8.28
C PHE A 250 21.84 -7.17 -8.57
N ASP A 251 22.76 -7.98 -8.05
CA ASP A 251 24.19 -7.88 -8.36
C ASP A 251 24.57 -8.79 -9.54
N LEU A 252 24.69 -8.21 -10.74
CA LEU A 252 24.95 -8.93 -11.99
C LEU A 252 26.45 -9.00 -12.37
N ARG A 253 27.37 -8.47 -11.55
CA ARG A 253 28.79 -8.25 -11.97
C ARG A 253 29.52 -9.54 -12.32
N SER A 254 29.36 -10.60 -11.51
CA SER A 254 30.06 -11.87 -11.74
C SER A 254 29.58 -12.60 -13.00
N LEU A 255 28.30 -12.43 -13.36
CA LEU A 255 27.71 -13.09 -14.53
C LEU A 255 28.28 -12.55 -15.86
N MET A 256 28.77 -11.31 -15.86
CA MET A 256 29.32 -10.64 -17.03
C MET A 256 30.77 -11.03 -17.35
N ASN A 257 31.46 -11.71 -16.43
CA ASN A 257 32.87 -12.12 -16.59
C ASN A 257 33.02 -13.53 -17.21
N GLU A 258 31.95 -14.33 -17.25
CA GLU A 258 31.94 -15.63 -17.91
C GLU A 258 31.87 -15.44 -19.43
N LYS A 259 32.96 -15.73 -20.14
CA LYS A 259 33.11 -15.52 -21.60
C LYS A 259 32.18 -16.36 -22.48
N GLU A 260 31.30 -17.21 -21.95
CA GLU A 260 30.51 -18.14 -22.75
C GLU A 260 29.13 -18.38 -22.13
N SER A 261 28.09 -17.74 -22.68
CA SER A 261 26.88 -18.42 -23.15
C SER A 261 25.87 -17.40 -23.70
N HIS A 262 25.52 -17.53 -24.98
CA HIS A 262 24.43 -16.78 -25.61
C HIS A 262 23.03 -17.26 -25.17
N VAL A 263 22.91 -17.88 -24.00
CA VAL A 263 21.65 -18.44 -23.51
C VAL A 263 20.94 -17.39 -22.66
N VAL A 264 19.86 -16.83 -23.22
CA VAL A 264 18.98 -15.92 -22.48
C VAL A 264 18.29 -16.69 -21.36
N THR A 265 18.61 -16.33 -20.12
CA THR A 265 17.96 -16.88 -18.93
C THR A 265 16.74 -16.02 -18.59
N ALA A 266 15.55 -16.62 -18.66
CA ALA A 266 14.30 -15.91 -18.41
C ALA A 266 13.87 -16.02 -16.94
N PHE A 267 13.71 -14.89 -16.27
CA PHE A 267 13.08 -14.80 -14.96
C PHE A 267 11.55 -14.87 -15.09
N LYS A 268 10.91 -15.60 -14.18
CA LYS A 268 9.44 -15.66 -14.05
C LYS A 268 8.84 -14.51 -13.25
N LEU A 269 9.66 -13.52 -12.88
CA LEU A 269 9.26 -12.41 -12.01
C LEU A 269 8.09 -11.65 -12.62
N LYS A 270 6.97 -11.61 -11.92
CA LYS A 270 5.74 -10.92 -12.30
C LYS A 270 5.62 -9.59 -11.60
N ASN A 271 5.86 -9.55 -10.29
CA ASN A 271 5.63 -8.38 -9.47
C ASN A 271 6.89 -8.03 -8.67
N MET A 272 7.30 -6.77 -8.73
CA MET A 272 8.46 -6.26 -7.99
C MET A 272 8.10 -5.01 -7.21
N HIS A 273 8.23 -5.09 -5.88
CA HIS A 273 7.93 -3.99 -4.95
C HIS A 273 9.22 -3.63 -4.21
N VAL A 274 9.72 -2.41 -4.40
CA VAL A 274 10.93 -1.89 -3.75
C VAL A 274 10.58 -0.59 -3.03
N GLN A 275 10.41 -0.63 -1.72
CA GLN A 275 9.87 0.50 -0.97
C GLN A 275 10.70 0.85 0.27
N ASN A 276 10.77 2.16 0.57
CA ASN A 276 11.47 2.70 1.72
C ASN A 276 12.96 2.29 1.78
N LEU A 277 13.67 2.40 0.65
CA LEU A 277 15.07 1.99 0.50
C LEU A 277 15.97 3.22 0.36
N GLN A 278 16.50 3.69 1.49
CA GLN A 278 17.14 4.99 1.60
C GLN A 278 18.46 5.11 0.81
N LYS A 279 19.26 4.04 0.77
CA LYS A 279 20.55 4.00 0.04
C LYS A 279 20.50 3.32 -1.33
N LEU A 280 19.33 2.83 -1.76
CA LEU A 280 19.22 2.12 -3.03
C LEU A 280 19.57 3.07 -4.17
N LYS A 281 20.65 2.79 -4.90
CA LYS A 281 21.12 3.62 -6.03
C LYS A 281 20.57 3.11 -7.36
N LYS A 282 20.51 1.79 -7.52
CA LYS A 282 20.03 1.09 -8.72
C LYS A 282 19.35 -0.22 -8.32
N VAL A 283 18.29 -0.60 -9.01
CA VAL A 283 17.69 -1.94 -8.81
C VAL A 283 18.62 -3.02 -9.38
N TRP A 284 19.15 -2.80 -10.58
CA TRP A 284 20.18 -3.62 -11.22
C TRP A 284 21.50 -2.86 -11.23
N ASN A 285 22.57 -3.47 -10.70
CA ASN A 285 23.83 -2.74 -10.56
C ASN A 285 24.57 -2.53 -11.90
N THR A 286 24.44 -3.48 -12.83
CA THR A 286 24.95 -3.43 -14.19
C THR A 286 23.87 -3.87 -15.19
N ASN A 287 24.11 -3.61 -16.47
CA ASN A 287 23.22 -3.99 -17.55
C ASN A 287 23.32 -5.50 -17.83
N PRO A 288 22.21 -6.27 -17.85
CA PRO A 288 22.27 -7.69 -18.20
C PRO A 288 22.61 -7.96 -19.67
N HIS A 289 22.74 -6.95 -20.55
CA HIS A 289 23.07 -7.09 -21.97
C HIS A 289 22.21 -8.14 -22.72
N GLY A 290 20.96 -8.34 -22.29
CA GLY A 290 20.04 -9.34 -22.83
C GLY A 290 20.32 -10.79 -22.39
N ILE A 291 21.32 -11.04 -21.53
CA ILE A 291 21.60 -12.36 -20.94
C ILE A 291 20.48 -12.78 -19.98
N LEU A 292 19.92 -11.81 -19.26
CA LEU A 292 18.77 -12.01 -18.37
C LEU A 292 17.55 -11.31 -18.95
N SER A 293 16.44 -12.04 -19.04
CA SER A 293 15.15 -11.51 -19.49
C SER A 293 14.15 -11.43 -18.34
N PHE A 294 13.52 -10.26 -18.20
CA PHE A 294 12.43 -10.01 -17.24
C PHE A 294 11.07 -9.85 -17.92
N GLN A 295 10.88 -10.54 -19.05
CA GLN A 295 9.69 -10.41 -19.92
C GLN A 295 8.35 -10.69 -19.25
N ASN A 296 8.34 -11.38 -18.11
CA ASN A 296 7.13 -11.73 -17.37
C ASN A 296 6.69 -10.65 -16.37
N LEU A 297 7.43 -9.54 -16.22
CA LEU A 297 7.07 -8.46 -15.30
C LEU A 297 5.76 -7.82 -15.74
N HIS A 298 4.81 -7.79 -14.80
CA HIS A 298 3.49 -7.19 -14.91
C HIS A 298 3.39 -5.89 -14.11
N LEU A 299 3.98 -5.85 -12.92
CA LEU A 299 3.88 -4.75 -11.99
C LEU A 299 5.24 -4.40 -11.41
N VAL A 300 5.61 -3.12 -11.50
CA VAL A 300 6.79 -2.58 -10.84
C VAL A 300 6.38 -1.38 -9.99
N ILE A 301 6.64 -1.48 -8.68
CA ILE A 301 6.39 -0.41 -7.71
C ILE A 301 7.72 -0.05 -7.05
N ALA A 302 8.16 1.20 -7.20
CA ALA A 302 9.20 1.78 -6.36
C ALA A 302 8.63 2.96 -5.56
N GLY A 303 8.86 2.99 -4.25
CA GLY A 303 8.26 3.97 -3.35
C GLY A 303 9.24 4.44 -2.27
N ASN A 304 9.37 5.73 -2.01
CA ASN A 304 10.21 6.27 -0.93
C ASN A 304 11.68 5.79 -1.04
N CYS A 305 12.28 5.97 -2.21
CA CYS A 305 13.67 5.57 -2.52
C CYS A 305 14.48 6.79 -3.00
N PRO A 306 14.91 7.70 -2.10
CA PRO A 306 15.47 9.01 -2.47
C PRO A 306 16.85 8.96 -3.13
N SER A 307 17.58 7.86 -3.01
CA SER A 307 18.90 7.67 -3.66
C SER A 307 18.83 6.98 -5.02
N LEU A 308 17.66 6.49 -5.42
CA LEU A 308 17.49 5.68 -6.63
C LEU A 308 17.65 6.59 -7.84
N LYS A 309 18.71 6.40 -8.65
CA LYS A 309 18.98 7.26 -9.81
C LYS A 309 18.21 6.86 -11.06
N SER A 310 18.13 5.56 -11.30
CA SER A 310 17.39 5.00 -12.43
C SER A 310 16.72 3.69 -12.06
N LEU A 311 15.59 3.40 -12.69
CA LEU A 311 14.81 2.21 -12.40
C LEU A 311 15.31 1.02 -13.22
N PHE A 312 15.33 1.16 -14.55
CA PHE A 312 15.67 0.06 -15.48
C PHE A 312 17.00 0.33 -16.22
N PRO A 313 17.85 -0.70 -16.41
CA PRO A 313 18.75 -0.74 -17.55
C PRO A 313 17.94 -0.76 -18.87
N ALA A 314 18.50 -0.21 -19.95
CA ALA A 314 17.80 -0.12 -21.22
C ALA A 314 17.54 -1.50 -21.84
N SER A 315 18.45 -2.48 -21.69
CA SER A 315 18.17 -3.85 -22.16
C SER A 315 17.00 -4.52 -21.43
N VAL A 316 16.80 -4.21 -20.14
CA VAL A 316 15.64 -4.70 -19.37
C VAL A 316 14.39 -4.02 -19.88
N ALA A 317 14.40 -2.69 -20.02
CA ALA A 317 13.25 -1.91 -20.49
C ALA A 317 12.76 -2.32 -21.89
N LEU A 318 13.67 -2.68 -22.81
CA LEU A 318 13.33 -3.22 -24.13
C LEU A 318 12.61 -4.57 -24.08
N GLY A 319 12.80 -5.33 -23.00
CA GLY A 319 12.31 -6.68 -22.82
C GLY A 319 11.08 -6.81 -21.92
N LEU A 320 10.20 -5.79 -21.81
CA LEU A 320 9.03 -5.79 -20.90
C LEU A 320 7.65 -5.86 -21.62
N PRO A 321 7.36 -6.88 -22.44
CA PRO A 321 6.10 -6.96 -23.19
C PRO A 321 4.86 -7.24 -22.32
N GLN A 322 5.03 -7.71 -21.08
CA GLN A 322 3.93 -8.04 -20.16
C GLN A 322 3.63 -6.95 -19.13
N LEU A 323 4.39 -5.85 -19.12
CA LEU A 323 4.22 -4.78 -18.12
C LEU A 323 2.80 -4.20 -18.27
N LYS A 324 2.07 -4.15 -17.17
CA LYS A 324 0.71 -3.61 -17.07
C LYS A 324 0.69 -2.29 -16.32
N GLU A 325 1.53 -2.19 -15.29
CA GLU A 325 1.51 -1.08 -14.37
C GLU A 325 2.92 -0.73 -13.87
N LEU A 326 3.24 0.56 -13.93
CA LEU A 326 4.48 1.15 -13.43
C LEU A 326 4.14 2.25 -12.42
N LYS A 327 4.63 2.11 -11.20
CA LYS A 327 4.43 3.08 -10.12
C LYS A 327 5.75 3.51 -9.51
N LEU A 328 6.05 4.80 -9.58
CA LEU A 328 7.19 5.44 -8.93
C LEU A 328 6.65 6.54 -8.01
N CYS A 329 6.97 6.48 -6.71
CA CYS A 329 6.48 7.46 -5.73
C CYS A 329 7.61 7.89 -4.79
N TYR A 330 7.86 9.19 -4.58
CA TYR A 330 8.85 9.68 -3.62
C TYR A 330 10.26 9.10 -3.85
N CYS A 331 10.71 9.05 -5.11
CA CYS A 331 12.01 8.48 -5.49
C CYS A 331 12.94 9.56 -6.08
N GLY A 332 14.25 9.40 -5.90
CA GLY A 332 15.27 10.31 -6.45
C GLY A 332 15.63 10.08 -7.91
N VAL A 333 14.73 9.44 -8.67
CA VAL A 333 14.98 8.97 -10.05
C VAL A 333 15.23 10.17 -10.95
N GLU A 334 16.38 10.19 -11.63
CA GLU A 334 16.72 11.19 -12.65
C GLU A 334 16.22 10.76 -14.03
N GLU A 335 16.25 9.46 -14.30
CA GLU A 335 15.80 8.86 -15.55
C GLU A 335 15.13 7.50 -15.30
N ILE A 336 14.00 7.22 -15.96
CA ILE A 336 13.31 5.93 -15.76
C ILE A 336 14.18 4.78 -16.31
N VAL A 337 14.80 4.99 -17.46
CA VAL A 337 15.70 4.06 -18.14
C VAL A 337 17.10 4.66 -18.21
N ALA A 338 18.09 3.94 -17.71
CA ALA A 338 19.49 4.36 -17.72
C ALA A 338 20.07 4.41 -19.14
N GLU A 339 20.95 5.39 -19.40
CA GLU A 339 21.68 5.51 -20.67
C GLU A 339 22.72 4.38 -20.85
N GLU A 340 22.89 3.92 -22.10
CA GLU A 340 23.79 2.83 -22.45
C GLU A 340 24.53 3.10 -23.77
N GLU A 341 25.86 2.93 -23.77
CA GLU A 341 26.75 3.26 -24.91
C GLU A 341 26.52 2.40 -26.18
N ARG A 342 25.80 1.28 -26.09
CA ARG A 342 25.75 0.25 -27.17
C ARG A 342 24.39 0.10 -27.87
N LEU A 343 23.42 0.99 -27.64
CA LEU A 343 22.02 0.80 -28.06
C LEU A 343 21.61 1.41 -29.40
N GLY A 344 22.58 1.80 -30.23
CA GLY A 344 22.32 2.50 -31.50
C GLY A 344 21.87 3.94 -31.29
N GLU A 345 21.63 4.67 -32.39
CA GLU A 345 21.40 6.12 -32.34
C GLU A 345 20.01 6.54 -31.79
N ALA A 346 19.03 5.62 -31.74
CA ALA A 346 17.71 5.88 -31.14
C ALA A 346 16.93 4.60 -30.78
N PRO A 347 17.05 4.05 -29.55
CA PRO A 347 16.29 2.87 -29.14
C PRO A 347 14.76 3.10 -29.15
N LYS A 348 14.03 2.03 -29.45
CA LYS A 348 12.57 1.99 -29.46
C LYS A 348 12.04 1.15 -28.30
N PHE A 349 11.45 1.80 -27.30
CA PHE A 349 10.84 1.16 -26.14
C PHE A 349 9.34 0.95 -26.39
N VAL A 350 8.88 -0.30 -26.35
CA VAL A 350 7.47 -0.64 -26.61
C VAL A 350 6.87 -1.35 -25.41
N PHE A 351 5.80 -0.78 -24.87
CA PHE A 351 5.07 -1.29 -23.71
C PHE A 351 3.63 -1.67 -24.10
N PRO A 352 3.43 -2.82 -24.78
CA PRO A 352 2.19 -3.14 -25.48
C PRO A 352 1.00 -3.44 -24.55
N LYS A 353 1.24 -3.71 -23.26
CA LYS A 353 0.23 -4.07 -22.27
C LYS A 353 0.08 -3.07 -21.13
N THR A 354 0.89 -2.00 -21.10
CA THR A 354 0.86 -1.06 -19.99
C THR A 354 -0.41 -0.22 -20.05
N SER A 355 -1.29 -0.42 -19.06
CA SER A 355 -2.55 0.30 -18.92
C SER A 355 -2.45 1.49 -17.97
N SER A 356 -1.45 1.50 -17.08
CA SER A 356 -1.31 2.57 -16.08
C SER A 356 0.16 2.91 -15.81
N VAL A 357 0.45 4.21 -15.78
CA VAL A 357 1.73 4.76 -15.30
C VAL A 357 1.44 5.81 -14.22
N THR A 358 2.11 5.69 -13.09
CA THR A 358 2.04 6.63 -11.97
C THR A 358 3.44 7.09 -11.58
N LEU A 359 3.68 8.40 -11.63
CA LEU A 359 4.93 9.07 -11.27
C LEU A 359 4.58 10.16 -10.25
N TRP A 360 4.91 9.96 -8.99
CA TRP A 360 4.52 10.87 -7.90
C TRP A 360 5.77 11.34 -7.15
N ASP A 361 5.98 12.66 -7.05
CA ASP A 361 7.03 13.28 -6.24
C ASP A 361 8.41 12.73 -6.60
N LEU A 362 8.78 12.98 -7.86
CA LEU A 362 10.06 12.62 -8.46
C LEU A 362 10.79 13.94 -8.82
N PRO A 363 11.28 14.70 -7.82
CA PRO A 363 11.74 16.07 -8.02
C PRO A 363 12.98 16.17 -8.91
N LYS A 364 13.75 15.08 -9.04
CA LYS A 364 14.97 15.03 -9.86
C LYS A 364 14.75 14.42 -11.25
N LEU A 365 13.53 13.98 -11.56
CA LEU A 365 13.26 13.30 -12.82
C LEU A 365 13.47 14.29 -13.96
N LYS A 366 14.30 13.91 -14.94
CA LYS A 366 14.66 14.71 -16.12
C LYS A 366 14.15 14.08 -17.40
N SER A 367 14.18 12.76 -17.54
CA SER A 367 13.78 12.13 -18.80
C SER A 367 13.29 10.71 -18.62
N PHE A 368 12.64 10.17 -19.64
CA PHE A 368 12.37 8.74 -19.70
C PHE A 368 13.67 7.97 -19.99
N TYR A 369 14.46 8.47 -20.94
CA TYR A 369 15.79 7.99 -21.31
C TYR A 369 16.65 9.21 -21.72
N PRO A 370 17.93 9.31 -21.30
CA PRO A 370 18.75 10.51 -21.55
C PRO A 370 19.07 10.80 -23.01
N GLY A 371 19.19 9.75 -23.84
CA GLY A 371 19.45 9.87 -25.27
C GLY A 371 18.19 10.05 -26.12
N ARG A 372 18.36 10.23 -27.43
CA ARG A 372 17.24 10.17 -28.38
C ARG A 372 16.58 8.81 -28.32
N HIS A 373 15.27 8.77 -28.19
CA HIS A 373 14.52 7.50 -28.16
C HIS A 373 13.09 7.67 -28.66
N THR A 374 12.41 6.54 -28.80
CA THR A 374 10.95 6.50 -29.03
C THR A 374 10.32 5.59 -27.98
N SER A 375 9.21 6.03 -27.37
CA SER A 375 8.44 5.22 -26.43
C SER A 375 6.99 5.05 -26.93
N GLU A 376 6.49 3.80 -26.94
CA GLU A 376 5.15 3.46 -27.42
C GLU A 376 4.33 2.78 -26.32
N TRP A 377 3.13 3.34 -26.08
CA TRP A 377 2.21 2.92 -25.02
C TRP A 377 0.79 2.71 -25.57
N PRO A 378 0.59 1.72 -26.47
CA PRO A 378 -0.61 1.64 -27.32
C PRO A 378 -1.92 1.39 -26.57
N VAL A 379 -1.89 0.89 -25.34
CA VAL A 379 -3.08 0.58 -24.52
C VAL A 379 -3.13 1.36 -23.20
N LEU A 380 -2.35 2.45 -23.10
CA LEU A 380 -2.28 3.26 -21.89
C LEU A 380 -3.60 3.98 -21.66
N LYS A 381 -4.22 3.72 -20.51
CA LYS A 381 -5.51 4.28 -20.10
C LYS A 381 -5.39 5.32 -19.00
N LYS A 382 -4.36 5.19 -18.15
CA LYS A 382 -4.16 6.06 -16.98
C LYS A 382 -2.75 6.61 -16.94
N ILE A 383 -2.65 7.94 -16.88
CA ILE A 383 -1.42 8.66 -16.58
C ILE A 383 -1.66 9.53 -15.35
N ASP A 384 -0.90 9.25 -14.30
CA ASP A 384 -0.90 10.00 -13.06
C ASP A 384 0.51 10.52 -12.78
N VAL A 385 0.81 11.75 -13.22
CA VAL A 385 2.12 12.39 -13.01
C VAL A 385 1.95 13.60 -12.10
N PHE A 386 2.74 13.66 -11.03
CA PHE A 386 2.61 14.69 -10.00
C PHE A 386 3.96 14.99 -9.32
N LEU A 387 4.24 16.26 -9.02
CA LEU A 387 5.52 16.77 -8.49
C LEU A 387 6.75 16.19 -9.21
N CYS A 388 6.82 16.43 -10.51
CA CYS A 388 7.93 16.03 -11.38
C CYS A 388 8.41 17.28 -12.15
N ASP A 389 8.89 18.28 -11.42
CA ASP A 389 8.99 19.67 -11.91
C ASP A 389 10.10 19.89 -12.97
N GLU A 390 11.07 18.98 -13.04
CA GLU A 390 12.21 19.05 -13.98
C GLU A 390 11.91 18.46 -15.37
N VAL A 391 10.78 17.75 -15.57
CA VAL A 391 10.43 17.21 -16.91
C VAL A 391 9.20 17.91 -17.50
N PRO A 392 9.27 18.35 -18.76
CA PRO A 392 8.05 18.54 -19.54
C PRO A 392 7.37 17.19 -19.75
N VAL A 393 6.34 16.91 -18.94
CA VAL A 393 5.53 15.69 -19.07
C VAL A 393 4.83 15.67 -20.43
N PHE A 394 4.43 16.86 -20.90
CA PHE A 394 3.69 17.07 -22.14
C PHE A 394 4.33 18.22 -22.94
N ASP A 395 5.17 17.88 -23.91
CA ASP A 395 5.62 18.79 -24.96
C ASP A 395 5.48 18.13 -26.33
N LEU A 396 5.30 18.95 -27.37
CA LEU A 396 5.35 18.50 -28.76
C LEU A 396 6.80 18.10 -29.09
N GLU A 397 6.96 17.05 -29.88
CA GLU A 397 8.27 16.69 -30.45
C GLU A 397 8.72 17.86 -31.35
N GLN A 398 9.52 18.78 -30.81
CA GLN A 398 10.08 19.87 -31.60
C GLN A 398 11.34 19.37 -32.31
N ASP A 399 11.21 19.05 -33.60
CA ASP A 399 12.35 18.90 -34.51
C ASP A 399 13.00 20.28 -34.74
N GLN A 400 13.84 20.73 -33.82
CA GLN A 400 14.75 21.85 -34.08
C GLN A 400 16.20 21.37 -34.15
N LEU A 401 16.82 21.72 -35.27
CA LEU A 401 18.23 21.47 -35.58
C LEU A 401 19.14 21.97 -34.45
N GLY A 402 19.76 21.02 -33.72
CA GLY A 402 21.09 21.23 -33.13
C GLY A 402 21.18 21.76 -31.69
N ILE A 403 20.09 21.86 -30.93
CA ILE A 403 20.14 22.15 -29.48
C ILE A 403 19.64 20.92 -28.73
N GLN A 404 20.36 20.46 -27.69
CA GLN A 404 19.90 19.39 -26.78
C GLN A 404 18.64 19.88 -26.03
N VAL A 405 17.48 19.74 -26.66
CA VAL A 405 16.19 19.92 -26.01
C VAL A 405 15.78 18.56 -25.43
N GLN A 406 15.52 18.55 -24.13
CA GLN A 406 15.07 17.41 -23.33
C GLN A 406 13.78 16.85 -23.94
N GLN A 407 13.76 15.56 -24.31
CA GLN A 407 12.57 14.91 -24.90
C GLN A 407 11.46 14.75 -23.84
N PRO A 408 10.17 14.90 -24.22
CA PRO A 408 9.06 14.68 -23.29
C PRO A 408 9.02 13.22 -22.82
N LEU A 409 8.46 12.97 -21.64
CA LEU A 409 8.32 11.60 -21.10
C LEU A 409 7.49 10.69 -22.01
N PHE A 410 6.48 11.26 -22.67
CA PHE A 410 5.54 10.56 -23.52
C PHE A 410 5.36 11.32 -24.84
N SER A 411 5.28 10.60 -25.96
CA SER A 411 4.78 11.17 -27.22
C SER A 411 3.27 11.44 -27.08
N PHE A 412 2.90 12.64 -26.64
CA PHE A 412 1.54 13.00 -26.22
C PHE A 412 0.48 12.69 -27.29
N GLU A 413 0.72 13.05 -28.55
CA GLU A 413 -0.20 12.78 -29.67
C GLU A 413 -0.53 11.29 -29.86
N LYS A 414 0.40 10.39 -29.52
CA LYS A 414 0.22 8.94 -29.66
C LYS A 414 -0.51 8.32 -28.46
N VAL A 415 -0.44 8.97 -27.30
CA VAL A 415 -0.87 8.40 -26.02
C VAL A 415 -2.27 8.87 -25.59
N ILE A 416 -2.57 10.16 -25.71
CA ILE A 416 -3.85 10.73 -25.23
C ILE A 416 -5.09 10.05 -25.85
N PRO A 417 -5.13 9.68 -27.15
CA PRO A 417 -6.35 9.15 -27.76
C PRO A 417 -6.90 7.87 -27.09
N ASN A 418 -6.14 7.23 -26.21
CA ASN A 418 -6.54 6.05 -25.44
C ASN A 418 -6.73 6.30 -23.94
N LEU A 419 -6.43 7.51 -23.43
CA LEU A 419 -6.52 7.83 -22.01
C LEU A 419 -7.97 7.97 -21.55
N GLU A 420 -8.27 7.33 -20.43
CA GLU A 420 -9.54 7.41 -19.69
C GLU A 420 -9.38 8.26 -18.42
N GLU A 421 -8.19 8.24 -17.80
CA GLU A 421 -7.83 9.02 -16.61
C GLU A 421 -6.52 9.78 -16.83
N LEU A 422 -6.55 11.10 -16.59
CA LEU A 422 -5.41 11.99 -16.77
C LEU A 422 -5.25 12.92 -15.57
N ARG A 423 -4.05 12.97 -15.00
CA ARG A 423 -3.67 14.03 -14.05
C ARG A 423 -2.76 15.06 -14.73
N LEU A 424 -3.07 16.35 -14.52
CA LEU A 424 -2.29 17.48 -15.02
C LEU A 424 -1.91 18.41 -13.85
N ASN A 425 -0.71 18.97 -13.91
CA ASN A 425 -0.36 20.15 -13.11
C ASN A 425 -0.93 21.43 -13.77
N VAL A 426 -0.84 22.57 -13.09
CA VAL A 426 -1.37 23.87 -13.61
C VAL A 426 -0.68 24.32 -14.90
N LYS A 427 0.64 24.11 -15.02
CA LYS A 427 1.42 24.57 -16.18
C LYS A 427 0.97 23.81 -17.43
N ASP A 428 0.81 22.50 -17.33
CA ASP A 428 0.34 21.64 -18.41
C ASP A 428 -1.14 21.87 -18.71
N ALA A 429 -1.97 22.07 -17.67
CA ALA A 429 -3.36 22.48 -17.85
C ALA A 429 -3.47 23.80 -18.62
N ALA A 430 -2.59 24.78 -18.34
CA ALA A 430 -2.56 26.06 -19.05
C ALA A 430 -2.18 25.89 -20.52
N LYS A 431 -1.19 25.04 -20.83
CA LYS A 431 -0.81 24.67 -22.21
C LYS A 431 -2.00 24.07 -22.98
N VAL A 432 -2.74 23.15 -22.35
CA VAL A 432 -3.93 22.53 -22.95
C VAL A 432 -5.04 23.56 -23.20
N CYS A 433 -5.23 24.50 -22.28
CA CYS A 433 -6.21 25.59 -22.40
C CYS A 433 -5.84 26.58 -23.51
N GLN A 434 -4.55 26.86 -23.72
CA GLN A 434 -4.06 27.75 -24.78
C GLN A 434 -4.14 27.15 -26.19
N GLY A 435 -4.71 25.95 -26.35
CA GLY A 435 -4.97 25.37 -27.66
C GLY A 435 -3.75 24.71 -28.32
N GLN A 436 -2.69 24.38 -27.57
CA GLN A 436 -1.49 23.73 -28.12
C GLN A 436 -1.76 22.35 -28.75
N PHE A 437 -2.88 21.72 -28.42
CA PHE A 437 -3.25 20.37 -28.87
C PHE A 437 -4.59 20.41 -29.63
N SER A 438 -4.97 19.36 -30.36
CA SER A 438 -6.36 19.27 -30.85
C SER A 438 -7.30 18.85 -29.71
N ALA A 439 -8.51 19.42 -29.65
CA ALA A 439 -9.53 19.02 -28.67
C ALA A 439 -9.96 17.55 -28.85
N ASP A 440 -9.92 17.05 -30.10
CA ASP A 440 -10.31 15.67 -30.44
C ASP A 440 -9.43 14.62 -29.76
N LEU A 441 -8.23 14.99 -29.29
CA LEU A 441 -7.33 14.06 -28.62
C LEU A 441 -7.89 13.58 -27.28
N PHE A 442 -8.67 14.41 -26.58
CA PHE A 442 -9.11 14.15 -25.20
C PHE A 442 -10.49 13.47 -25.10
N HIS A 443 -11.07 13.04 -26.22
CA HIS A 443 -12.46 12.54 -26.27
C HIS A 443 -12.73 11.29 -25.40
N LYS A 444 -11.71 10.48 -25.04
CA LYS A 444 -11.89 9.32 -24.15
C LYS A 444 -11.68 9.63 -22.67
N VAL A 445 -11.15 10.80 -22.32
CA VAL A 445 -10.84 11.15 -20.93
C VAL A 445 -12.13 11.39 -20.17
N ARG A 446 -12.40 10.54 -19.17
CA ARG A 446 -13.58 10.62 -18.30
C ARG A 446 -13.24 11.18 -16.92
N VAL A 447 -11.99 10.99 -16.48
CA VAL A 447 -11.50 11.46 -15.18
C VAL A 447 -10.33 12.41 -15.42
N LEU A 448 -10.48 13.65 -14.97
CA LEU A 448 -9.42 14.64 -14.95
C LEU A 448 -9.07 15.00 -13.51
N ALA A 449 -7.79 14.87 -13.17
CA ALA A 449 -7.26 15.37 -11.92
C ALA A 449 -6.37 16.59 -12.20
N LEU A 450 -6.63 17.69 -11.51
CA LEU A 450 -5.83 18.91 -11.57
C LEU A 450 -5.15 19.12 -10.24
N GLU A 451 -3.86 19.38 -10.27
CA GLU A 451 -3.08 19.60 -9.06
C GLU A 451 -2.29 20.91 -9.14
N CYS A 452 -2.45 21.74 -8.10
CA CYS A 452 -2.13 23.15 -8.16
C CYS A 452 -0.94 23.58 -7.28
N SER A 453 0.20 22.89 -7.37
CA SER A 453 1.43 23.32 -6.71
C SER A 453 1.92 24.66 -7.29
N ASP A 454 2.16 25.65 -6.43
CA ASP A 454 2.66 27.00 -6.74
C ASP A 454 1.69 28.00 -7.41
N CYS A 455 0.41 28.00 -7.03
CA CYS A 455 -0.51 29.08 -7.43
C CYS A 455 -0.33 30.34 -6.57
N ALA A 456 0.59 31.24 -6.95
CA ALA A 456 0.50 32.63 -6.51
C ALA A 456 -0.76 33.26 -7.16
N SER A 457 -1.91 33.19 -6.49
CA SER A 457 -3.15 33.90 -6.87
C SER A 457 -3.64 33.69 -8.32
N ALA A 458 -3.46 32.50 -8.90
CA ALA A 458 -3.97 32.20 -10.24
C ALA A 458 -5.49 31.91 -10.21
N ALA A 459 -6.25 32.46 -11.17
CA ALA A 459 -7.63 32.07 -11.40
C ALA A 459 -7.70 30.65 -11.98
N PHE A 460 -8.76 29.91 -11.67
CA PHE A 460 -8.96 28.56 -12.22
C PHE A 460 -9.13 28.59 -13.75
N LEU A 461 -8.56 27.58 -14.42
CA LEU A 461 -8.50 27.49 -15.88
C LEU A 461 -9.80 26.92 -16.48
N LEU A 462 -10.84 27.75 -16.54
CA LEU A 462 -12.14 27.38 -17.12
C LEU A 462 -12.07 26.79 -18.54
N GLY A 463 -11.08 27.23 -19.33
CA GLY A 463 -10.83 26.70 -20.68
C GLY A 463 -10.70 25.18 -20.72
N ILE A 464 -10.31 24.53 -19.62
CA ILE A 464 -10.18 23.07 -19.57
C ILE A 464 -11.52 22.36 -19.75
N LEU A 465 -12.62 22.96 -19.29
CA LEU A 465 -13.96 22.38 -19.40
C LEU A 465 -14.43 22.28 -20.86
N HIS A 466 -13.93 23.15 -21.73
CA HIS A 466 -14.24 23.11 -23.17
C HIS A 466 -13.44 22.02 -23.91
N ARG A 467 -12.27 21.66 -23.39
CA ARG A 467 -11.33 20.73 -24.03
C ARG A 467 -11.63 19.28 -23.66
N PHE A 468 -12.19 19.06 -22.47
CA PHE A 468 -12.51 17.73 -21.94
C PHE A 468 -14.03 17.48 -21.93
N GLN A 469 -14.66 17.45 -23.11
CA GLN A 469 -16.13 17.43 -23.25
C GLN A 469 -16.81 16.17 -22.66
N ASN A 470 -16.13 15.02 -22.68
CA ASN A 470 -16.64 13.75 -22.16
C ASN A 470 -16.23 13.48 -20.69
N MET A 471 -15.66 14.48 -20.01
CA MET A 471 -15.27 14.37 -18.61
C MET A 471 -16.50 14.24 -17.71
N GLU A 472 -16.48 13.21 -16.86
CA GLU A 472 -17.51 12.93 -15.87
C GLU A 472 -17.04 13.24 -14.44
N LYS A 473 -15.74 13.10 -14.18
CA LYS A 473 -15.14 13.35 -12.87
C LYS A 473 -14.04 14.39 -12.97
N LEU A 474 -14.16 15.44 -12.17
CA LEU A 474 -13.14 16.45 -11.96
C LEU A 474 -12.65 16.38 -10.52
N LEU A 475 -11.35 16.11 -10.35
CA LEU A 475 -10.66 16.15 -9.08
C LEU A 475 -9.72 17.36 -9.06
N VAL A 476 -9.80 18.22 -8.06
CA VAL A 476 -8.90 19.36 -7.90
C VAL A 476 -8.22 19.29 -6.54
N LYS A 477 -6.89 19.26 -6.55
CA LYS A 477 -6.05 19.07 -5.37
C LYS A 477 -5.04 20.20 -5.17
N ARG A 478 -4.73 20.53 -3.91
CA ARG A 478 -3.57 21.35 -3.51
C ARG A 478 -3.49 22.68 -4.26
N GLY A 479 -4.50 23.54 -4.15
CA GLY A 479 -4.59 24.78 -4.92
C GLY A 479 -4.92 26.01 -4.08
N CYS A 480 -4.41 27.17 -4.49
CA CYS A 480 -4.48 28.43 -3.76
C CYS A 480 -5.44 29.46 -4.40
N PHE A 481 -6.39 29.01 -5.22
CA PHE A 481 -7.38 29.91 -5.81
C PHE A 481 -8.51 30.18 -4.80
N LYS A 482 -9.02 31.42 -4.79
CA LYS A 482 -10.15 31.82 -3.95
C LYS A 482 -11.50 31.35 -4.46
N GLU A 483 -11.59 31.13 -5.77
CA GLU A 483 -12.80 30.73 -6.48
C GLU A 483 -12.46 29.69 -7.55
N MET A 484 -13.26 28.63 -7.66
CA MET A 484 -13.05 27.61 -8.69
C MET A 484 -13.67 27.95 -10.03
N PHE A 485 -14.87 28.50 -10.07
CA PHE A 485 -15.53 28.81 -11.35
C PHE A 485 -15.82 30.31 -11.41
N PRO A 486 -14.84 31.15 -11.80
CA PRO A 486 -15.02 32.61 -11.84
C PRO A 486 -16.00 33.05 -12.95
N CYS A 487 -16.80 34.09 -12.68
CA CYS A 487 -17.86 34.61 -13.57
C CYS A 487 -17.40 35.32 -14.88
N GLN A 488 -16.21 35.03 -15.42
CA GLN A 488 -15.69 35.67 -16.64
C GLN A 488 -15.79 34.76 -17.86
N LEU A 489 -16.93 34.09 -17.98
CA LEU A 489 -17.30 33.31 -19.15
C LEU A 489 -17.71 34.28 -20.28
N VAL A 490 -16.75 35.03 -20.81
CA VAL A 490 -16.93 35.97 -21.93
C VAL A 490 -17.08 35.16 -23.23
N ASP A 491 -18.21 35.36 -23.90
CA ASP A 491 -18.53 35.08 -25.30
C ASP A 491 -17.46 34.39 -26.17
N GLU A 492 -17.32 33.06 -26.06
CA GLU A 492 -16.78 32.25 -27.16
C GLU A 492 -17.63 30.98 -27.32
N GLU A 493 -18.50 31.05 -28.32
CA GLU A 493 -19.22 29.97 -29.02
C GLU A 493 -20.04 28.95 -28.20
N GLU A 494 -21.10 28.46 -28.84
CA GLU A 494 -22.09 27.47 -28.41
C GLU A 494 -21.53 26.06 -28.10
N HIS A 495 -20.30 25.96 -27.58
CA HIS A 495 -19.69 24.67 -27.25
C HIS A 495 -20.28 24.10 -25.96
N THR A 496 -20.72 22.85 -26.02
CA THR A 496 -21.23 22.09 -24.87
C THR A 496 -20.14 21.92 -23.81
N LEU A 497 -20.35 22.49 -22.62
CA LEU A 497 -19.50 22.25 -21.45
C LEU A 497 -19.54 20.77 -21.03
N ALA A 498 -18.43 20.28 -20.45
CA ALA A 498 -18.33 18.93 -19.91
C ALA A 498 -19.46 18.59 -18.93
N ARG A 499 -20.03 17.39 -18.99
CA ARG A 499 -21.10 16.96 -18.06
C ARG A 499 -20.51 16.34 -16.79
N ILE A 500 -20.09 17.20 -15.87
CA ILE A 500 -19.51 16.78 -14.58
C ILE A 500 -20.58 16.12 -13.71
N ARG A 501 -20.34 14.87 -13.33
CA ARG A 501 -21.14 14.09 -12.38
C ARG A 501 -20.48 14.01 -11.01
N CYS A 502 -19.15 14.05 -10.96
CA CYS A 502 -18.38 13.92 -9.74
C CYS A 502 -17.38 15.07 -9.62
N LEU A 503 -17.46 15.81 -8.51
CA LEU A 503 -16.54 16.89 -8.18
C LEU A 503 -15.89 16.63 -6.83
N ASP A 504 -14.56 16.46 -6.85
CA ASP A 504 -13.77 16.21 -5.65
C ASP A 504 -12.80 17.39 -5.44
N LEU A 505 -12.93 18.09 -4.32
CA LEU A 505 -12.12 19.24 -3.94
C LEU A 505 -11.33 18.91 -2.70
N ILE A 506 -10.00 18.85 -2.79
CA ILE A 506 -9.17 18.37 -1.69
C ILE A 506 -7.99 19.32 -1.47
N ASP A 507 -7.80 19.74 -0.22
CA ASP A 507 -6.66 20.56 0.20
C ASP A 507 -6.58 21.89 -0.59
N LEU A 508 -7.65 22.68 -0.51
CA LEU A 508 -7.75 24.00 -1.14
C LEU A 508 -7.89 25.06 -0.03
N PRO A 509 -6.79 25.46 0.63
CA PRO A 509 -6.84 26.26 1.86
C PRO A 509 -7.44 27.65 1.67
N ASP A 510 -7.19 28.27 0.51
CA ASP A 510 -7.64 29.64 0.19
C ASP A 510 -9.01 29.70 -0.49
N LEU A 511 -9.63 28.55 -0.77
CA LEU A 511 -10.92 28.48 -1.45
C LEU A 511 -12.01 29.09 -0.58
N GLU A 512 -12.51 30.27 -0.94
CA GLU A 512 -13.59 30.96 -0.24
C GLU A 512 -14.97 30.51 -0.76
N LYS A 513 -15.07 30.22 -2.06
CA LYS A 513 -16.31 29.84 -2.77
C LYS A 513 -16.04 28.86 -3.91
N ILE A 514 -16.92 27.88 -4.12
CA ILE A 514 -16.81 26.99 -5.30
C ILE A 514 -17.16 27.78 -6.58
N TRP A 515 -18.27 28.52 -6.61
CA TRP A 515 -18.60 29.44 -7.71
C TRP A 515 -19.45 30.61 -7.21
N ASN A 516 -19.55 31.68 -8.00
CA ASN A 516 -20.51 32.78 -7.81
C ASN A 516 -21.75 32.59 -8.71
N GLN A 517 -22.87 33.25 -8.39
CA GLN A 517 -24.16 33.15 -9.12
C GLN A 517 -23.99 33.39 -10.63
N ASP A 518 -23.82 32.31 -11.38
CA ASP A 518 -23.62 32.28 -12.84
C ASP A 518 -24.48 31.15 -13.42
N LEU A 519 -25.38 31.52 -14.33
CA LEU A 519 -26.36 30.60 -14.91
C LEU A 519 -25.70 29.42 -15.66
N ARG A 520 -24.53 29.62 -16.29
CA ARG A 520 -23.83 28.55 -17.03
C ARG A 520 -23.19 27.55 -16.08
N VAL A 521 -22.56 28.05 -15.01
CA VAL A 521 -21.97 27.20 -13.97
C VAL A 521 -23.06 26.48 -13.16
N ASP A 522 -24.20 27.13 -12.91
CA ASP A 522 -25.35 26.49 -12.28
C ASP A 522 -25.85 25.30 -13.12
N GLN A 523 -25.96 25.46 -14.44
CA GLN A 523 -26.37 24.36 -15.34
C GLN A 523 -25.32 23.22 -15.39
N LEU A 524 -24.03 23.56 -15.33
CA LEU A 524 -22.93 22.61 -15.24
C LEU A 524 -23.07 21.74 -13.98
N LEU A 525 -23.21 22.37 -12.82
CA LEU A 525 -23.17 21.70 -11.51
C LEU A 525 -24.51 21.06 -11.12
N GLN A 526 -25.62 21.38 -11.78
CA GLN A 526 -26.92 20.69 -11.62
C GLN A 526 -26.86 19.19 -11.96
N ASN A 527 -25.90 18.77 -12.79
CA ASN A 527 -25.69 17.37 -13.16
C ASN A 527 -24.85 16.59 -12.13
N LEU A 528 -24.36 17.23 -11.07
CA LEU A 528 -23.56 16.55 -10.05
C LEU A 528 -24.37 15.48 -9.34
N GLU A 529 -23.80 14.28 -9.31
CA GLU A 529 -24.26 13.10 -8.58
C GLU A 529 -23.49 12.97 -7.26
N THR A 530 -22.23 13.40 -7.21
CA THR A 530 -21.38 13.36 -6.00
C THR A 530 -20.56 14.63 -5.85
N LEU A 531 -20.53 15.17 -4.63
CA LEU A 531 -19.69 16.31 -4.25
C LEU A 531 -18.88 15.94 -2.99
N GLU A 532 -17.56 15.94 -3.12
CA GLU A 532 -16.63 15.71 -2.01
C GLU A 532 -15.78 16.97 -1.80
N VAL A 533 -15.74 17.50 -0.58
CA VAL A 533 -14.94 18.68 -0.22
C VAL A 533 -14.16 18.39 1.06
N ARG A 534 -12.83 18.32 0.96
CA ARG A 534 -11.95 17.98 2.09
C ARG A 534 -10.83 19.00 2.26
N PHE A 535 -10.57 19.41 3.51
CA PHE A 535 -9.46 20.30 3.87
C PHE A 535 -9.51 21.68 3.17
N CYS A 536 -10.71 22.19 2.85
CA CYS A 536 -10.90 23.53 2.27
C CYS A 536 -11.11 24.56 3.40
N GLY A 537 -10.01 25.11 3.92
CA GLY A 537 -9.98 25.89 5.16
C GLY A 537 -10.79 27.18 5.14
N SER A 538 -10.80 27.91 4.02
CA SER A 538 -11.45 29.23 3.88
C SER A 538 -12.89 29.17 3.36
N LEU A 539 -13.41 27.98 3.06
CA LEU A 539 -14.70 27.83 2.38
C LEU A 539 -15.85 28.26 3.29
N ILE A 540 -16.68 29.21 2.83
CA ILE A 540 -17.73 29.83 3.64
C ILE A 540 -19.04 29.03 3.58
N ASN A 541 -19.41 28.57 2.39
CA ASN A 541 -20.58 27.74 2.08
C ASN A 541 -20.31 26.91 0.80
N LEU A 542 -21.12 25.88 0.53
CA LEU A 542 -20.91 25.03 -0.66
C LEU A 542 -21.40 25.63 -1.96
N ALA A 543 -22.46 26.44 -1.91
CA ALA A 543 -23.15 26.93 -3.10
C ALA A 543 -23.81 28.29 -2.83
N PRO A 544 -23.97 29.13 -3.87
CA PRO A 544 -24.78 30.33 -3.77
C PRO A 544 -26.25 30.06 -3.38
N SER A 545 -26.94 31.08 -2.85
CA SER A 545 -28.27 30.95 -2.23
C SER A 545 -29.41 30.49 -3.16
N ALA A 546 -29.22 30.49 -4.48
CA ALA A 546 -30.24 30.12 -5.47
C ALA A 546 -29.90 28.81 -6.23
N SER A 547 -28.92 28.06 -5.74
CA SER A 547 -28.39 26.89 -6.43
C SER A 547 -29.31 25.68 -6.33
N SER A 548 -29.26 24.79 -7.33
CA SER A 548 -30.05 23.57 -7.37
C SER A 548 -29.18 22.34 -7.58
N PHE A 549 -29.29 21.36 -6.69
CA PHE A 549 -28.60 20.08 -6.70
C PHE A 549 -29.59 18.93 -6.91
N GLY A 550 -30.34 18.98 -8.00
CA GLY A 550 -31.43 18.05 -8.29
C GLY A 550 -31.01 16.58 -8.43
N ASN A 551 -29.76 16.32 -8.85
CA ASN A 551 -29.24 14.97 -9.11
C ASN A 551 -28.28 14.46 -8.03
N LEU A 552 -27.96 15.27 -7.02
CA LEU A 552 -26.92 14.94 -6.04
C LEU A 552 -27.38 13.77 -5.17
N THR A 553 -26.57 12.72 -5.14
CA THR A 553 -26.82 11.46 -4.41
C THR A 553 -25.93 11.29 -3.20
N ALA A 554 -24.71 11.83 -3.23
CA ALA A 554 -23.77 11.78 -2.11
C ALA A 554 -23.10 13.14 -1.91
N LEU A 555 -23.02 13.56 -0.64
CA LEU A 555 -22.35 14.79 -0.22
C LEU A 555 -21.46 14.47 0.99
N ASP A 556 -20.15 14.67 0.84
CA ASP A 556 -19.16 14.48 1.91
C ASP A 556 -18.30 15.73 2.08
N VAL A 557 -18.31 16.30 3.28
CA VAL A 557 -17.56 17.52 3.62
C VAL A 557 -16.72 17.28 4.87
N GLN A 558 -15.41 17.48 4.78
CA GLN A 558 -14.47 17.19 5.87
C GLN A 558 -13.46 18.32 6.09
N ASP A 559 -13.25 18.70 7.35
CA ASP A 559 -12.24 19.68 7.79
C ASP A 559 -12.29 21.03 7.01
N CYS A 560 -13.50 21.55 6.78
CA CYS A 560 -13.72 22.90 6.25
C CYS A 560 -13.88 23.90 7.42
N LYS A 561 -12.79 24.59 7.77
CA LYS A 561 -12.68 25.33 9.04
C LYS A 561 -13.54 26.59 9.10
N ALA A 562 -13.64 27.36 8.02
CA ALA A 562 -14.42 28.61 7.94
C ALA A 562 -15.91 28.40 7.57
N LEU A 563 -16.33 27.16 7.32
CA LEU A 563 -17.68 26.82 6.87
C LEU A 563 -18.69 27.21 7.94
N LYS A 564 -19.60 28.14 7.62
CA LYS A 564 -20.61 28.66 8.57
C LYS A 564 -21.88 27.81 8.58
N TYR A 565 -22.32 27.46 7.39
CA TYR A 565 -23.45 26.57 7.11
C TYR A 565 -23.15 25.81 5.81
N LEU A 566 -23.84 24.69 5.59
CA LEU A 566 -23.60 23.86 4.41
C LEU A 566 -24.31 24.45 3.17
N VAL A 567 -25.63 24.63 3.29
CA VAL A 567 -26.53 25.06 2.22
C VAL A 567 -27.63 25.98 2.75
N THR A 568 -28.28 26.74 1.88
CA THR A 568 -29.49 27.52 2.21
C THR A 568 -30.76 26.66 2.13
N SER A 569 -31.86 27.15 2.69
CA SER A 569 -33.16 26.46 2.70
C SER A 569 -33.68 26.14 1.29
N SER A 570 -33.49 27.07 0.34
CA SER A 570 -33.77 26.90 -1.09
C SER A 570 -32.97 25.74 -1.70
N THR A 571 -31.64 25.72 -1.51
CA THR A 571 -30.76 24.67 -1.99
C THR A 571 -31.09 23.33 -1.34
N ALA A 572 -31.43 23.30 -0.04
CA ALA A 572 -31.85 22.09 0.65
C ALA A 572 -33.10 21.45 0.04
N ARG A 573 -34.06 22.24 -0.46
CA ARG A 573 -35.26 21.71 -1.16
C ARG A 573 -34.93 21.02 -2.48
N SER A 574 -33.83 21.38 -3.12
CA SER A 574 -33.40 20.76 -4.38
C SER A 574 -32.74 19.38 -4.18
N LEU A 575 -32.28 19.05 -2.97
CA LEU A 575 -31.55 17.81 -2.63
C LEU A 575 -32.45 16.57 -2.53
N VAL A 576 -33.32 16.37 -3.52
CA VAL A 576 -34.36 15.33 -3.51
C VAL A 576 -33.82 13.94 -3.80
N GLN A 577 -32.67 13.82 -4.45
CA GLN A 577 -32.01 12.53 -4.76
C GLN A 577 -30.96 12.14 -3.71
N LEU A 578 -30.64 13.02 -2.76
CA LEU A 578 -29.56 12.83 -1.82
C LEU A 578 -29.82 11.60 -0.96
N SER A 579 -28.86 10.67 -0.95
CA SER A 579 -28.94 9.37 -0.26
C SER A 579 -28.01 9.31 0.95
N VAL A 580 -26.86 9.97 0.87
CA VAL A 580 -25.85 10.04 1.93
C VAL A 580 -25.39 11.48 2.10
N MET A 581 -25.39 11.95 3.35
CA MET A 581 -24.80 13.23 3.75
C MET A 581 -23.82 12.99 4.90
N SER A 582 -22.57 13.41 4.75
CA SER A 582 -21.50 13.25 5.72
C SER A 582 -20.79 14.59 5.93
N ILE A 583 -20.70 15.05 7.19
CA ILE A 583 -20.03 16.30 7.56
C ILE A 583 -19.15 16.02 8.78
N LYS A 584 -17.84 16.22 8.64
CA LYS A 584 -16.85 15.86 9.66
C LYS A 584 -15.87 16.97 9.93
N GLU A 585 -15.56 17.22 11.20
CA GLU A 585 -14.47 18.12 11.63
C GLU A 585 -14.60 19.60 11.17
N CYS A 586 -15.77 20.03 10.71
CA CYS A 586 -16.04 21.42 10.33
C CYS A 586 -16.39 22.28 11.56
N LYS A 587 -15.37 22.90 12.17
CA LYS A 587 -15.46 23.48 13.52
C LYS A 587 -16.35 24.74 13.65
N MET A 588 -16.54 25.52 12.59
CA MET A 588 -17.34 26.77 12.62
C MET A 588 -18.80 26.59 12.22
N VAL A 589 -19.22 25.40 11.77
CA VAL A 589 -20.59 25.17 11.33
C VAL A 589 -21.53 25.29 12.53
N THR A 590 -22.44 26.26 12.48
CA THR A 590 -23.44 26.50 13.55
C THR A 590 -24.78 25.85 13.26
N GLU A 591 -25.11 25.74 11.97
CA GLU A 591 -26.30 25.06 11.44
C GLU A 591 -25.96 24.42 10.09
N ILE A 592 -26.66 23.35 9.70
CA ILE A 592 -26.44 22.67 8.41
C ILE A 592 -27.19 23.41 7.30
N VAL A 593 -28.45 23.76 7.55
CA VAL A 593 -29.33 24.48 6.62
C VAL A 593 -29.60 25.89 7.15
N ALA A 594 -29.15 26.91 6.43
CA ALA A 594 -29.40 28.32 6.77
C ALA A 594 -30.64 28.87 6.08
N SER A 595 -31.35 29.79 6.74
CA SER A 595 -32.49 30.49 6.11
C SER A 595 -32.02 31.63 5.20
N ASN A 596 -32.61 31.73 4.01
CA ASN A 596 -32.39 32.81 3.04
C ASN A 596 -33.56 33.81 2.98
N GLY A 597 -34.46 33.80 3.96
CA GLY A 597 -35.62 34.72 4.00
C GLY A 597 -36.76 34.36 3.05
N ASP A 598 -36.73 33.17 2.44
CA ASP A 598 -37.78 32.70 1.54
C ASP A 598 -38.94 32.07 2.34
N GLU A 599 -40.02 32.83 2.49
CA GLU A 599 -41.26 32.44 3.18
C GLU A 599 -42.15 31.49 2.35
N ALA A 600 -41.79 31.20 1.09
CA ALA A 600 -42.67 30.49 0.14
C ALA A 600 -42.81 28.98 0.40
N GLY A 601 -42.30 28.45 1.52
CA GLY A 601 -42.70 27.13 1.97
C GLY A 601 -42.00 26.67 3.23
N ASN A 602 -42.77 26.39 4.28
CA ASN A 602 -42.20 25.95 5.55
C ASN A 602 -41.77 24.47 5.55
N GLU A 603 -41.64 23.81 4.39
CA GLU A 603 -41.39 22.37 4.31
C GLU A 603 -40.18 22.01 3.43
N ILE A 604 -39.29 21.18 3.97
CA ILE A 604 -38.09 20.64 3.29
C ILE A 604 -38.14 19.11 3.35
N ILE A 605 -38.06 18.45 2.19
CA ILE A 605 -38.20 16.99 2.07
C ILE A 605 -36.95 16.37 1.47
N PHE A 606 -36.20 15.62 2.28
CA PHE A 606 -35.09 14.79 1.84
C PHE A 606 -35.60 13.39 1.44
N ARG A 607 -36.12 13.26 0.21
CA ARG A 607 -36.89 12.07 -0.22
C ARG A 607 -36.11 10.76 -0.15
N LYS A 608 -34.81 10.77 -0.42
CA LYS A 608 -33.98 9.56 -0.53
C LYS A 608 -32.90 9.42 0.55
N LEU A 609 -32.77 10.39 1.46
CA LEU A 609 -31.67 10.40 2.43
C LEU A 609 -31.81 9.20 3.37
N GLY A 610 -30.85 8.28 3.30
CA GLY A 610 -30.81 7.03 4.07
C GLY A 610 -29.84 7.09 5.25
N SER A 611 -28.71 7.79 5.07
CA SER A 611 -27.69 7.98 6.10
C SER A 611 -27.29 9.44 6.22
N LEU A 612 -27.32 9.96 7.45
CA LEU A 612 -26.84 11.28 7.83
C LEU A 612 -25.76 11.15 8.90
N LYS A 613 -24.54 11.57 8.60
CA LYS A 613 -23.41 11.59 9.53
C LYS A 613 -22.95 13.02 9.82
N LEU A 614 -22.92 13.37 11.10
CA LEU A 614 -22.42 14.61 11.67
C LEU A 614 -21.37 14.25 12.72
N ASP A 615 -20.12 14.66 12.53
CA ASP A 615 -19.00 14.18 13.35
C ASP A 615 -18.05 15.32 13.70
N CYS A 616 -17.63 15.42 14.96
CA CYS A 616 -16.64 16.39 15.42
C CYS A 616 -16.99 17.86 15.06
N LEU A 617 -18.28 18.23 15.14
CA LEU A 617 -18.77 19.58 14.81
C LEU A 617 -18.91 20.43 16.09
N ALA A 618 -17.81 21.08 16.51
CA ALA A 618 -17.70 21.76 17.80
C ALA A 618 -18.66 22.95 18.01
N SER A 619 -19.10 23.62 16.93
CA SER A 619 -19.98 24.80 17.00
C SER A 619 -21.43 24.51 16.64
N LEU A 620 -21.75 23.29 16.20
CA LEU A 620 -23.07 22.95 15.71
C LEU A 620 -24.10 23.02 16.83
N THR A 621 -25.13 23.84 16.66
CA THR A 621 -26.20 24.03 17.65
C THR A 621 -27.47 23.26 17.30
N SER A 622 -27.79 23.17 16.00
CA SER A 622 -28.94 22.47 15.44
C SER A 622 -28.72 22.20 13.95
N PHE A 623 -29.50 21.32 13.34
CA PHE A 623 -29.53 21.10 11.90
C PHE A 623 -30.04 22.34 11.14
N CYS A 624 -31.03 23.04 11.71
CA CYS A 624 -31.53 24.32 11.24
C CYS A 624 -32.11 25.13 12.41
N SER A 625 -31.78 26.42 12.48
CA SER A 625 -32.25 27.32 13.54
C SER A 625 -33.68 27.83 13.35
N VAL A 626 -34.24 27.70 12.14
CA VAL A 626 -35.62 28.11 11.81
C VAL A 626 -36.58 26.94 11.97
N ASP A 627 -37.85 27.22 12.24
CA ASP A 627 -38.93 26.26 12.53
C ASP A 627 -39.51 25.57 11.27
N PHE A 628 -38.64 25.25 10.30
CA PHE A 628 -39.03 24.47 9.12
C PHE A 628 -39.50 23.06 9.49
N THR A 629 -40.50 22.57 8.76
CA THR A 629 -40.91 21.17 8.76
C THR A 629 -39.94 20.34 7.91
N PHE A 630 -39.22 19.41 8.52
CA PHE A 630 -38.35 18.47 7.80
C PHE A 630 -38.97 17.08 7.72
N ARG A 631 -38.98 16.53 6.50
CA ARG A 631 -39.38 15.13 6.26
C ARG A 631 -38.23 14.30 5.69
N PHE A 632 -37.98 13.18 6.34
CA PHE A 632 -36.95 12.19 6.01
C PHE A 632 -37.58 10.79 5.83
N PRO A 633 -38.34 10.56 4.76
CA PRO A 633 -39.11 9.32 4.56
C PRO A 633 -38.26 8.05 4.42
N CYS A 634 -36.98 8.17 4.06
CA CYS A 634 -36.06 7.05 3.83
C CYS A 634 -34.93 6.94 4.86
N LEU A 635 -34.84 7.85 5.84
CA LEU A 635 -33.71 7.91 6.76
C LEU A 635 -33.72 6.73 7.71
N THR A 636 -32.69 5.88 7.62
CA THR A 636 -32.54 4.67 8.42
C THR A 636 -31.49 4.82 9.52
N GLU A 637 -30.49 5.67 9.28
CA GLU A 637 -29.34 5.85 10.15
C GLU A 637 -29.01 7.33 10.31
N VAL A 638 -28.77 7.73 11.56
CA VAL A 638 -28.19 9.03 11.92
C VAL A 638 -26.99 8.78 12.83
N ILE A 639 -25.85 9.39 12.51
CA ILE A 639 -24.65 9.35 13.34
C ILE A 639 -24.36 10.78 13.76
N VAL A 640 -24.39 11.07 15.06
CA VAL A 640 -24.02 12.38 15.62
C VAL A 640 -22.99 12.15 16.73
N THR A 641 -21.71 12.31 16.40
CA THR A 641 -20.60 12.06 17.32
C THR A 641 -19.82 13.34 17.55
N ASN A 642 -19.38 13.60 18.79
CA ASN A 642 -18.53 14.75 19.14
C ASN A 642 -19.12 16.13 18.71
N CYS A 643 -20.42 16.34 18.91
CA CYS A 643 -21.14 17.60 18.64
C CYS A 643 -21.61 18.28 19.95
N PRO A 644 -20.70 18.85 20.77
CA PRO A 644 -21.00 19.22 22.16
C PRO A 644 -22.03 20.35 22.34
N LYS A 645 -22.27 21.20 21.33
CA LYS A 645 -23.24 22.30 21.41
C LYS A 645 -24.63 21.94 20.89
N MET A 646 -24.79 20.76 20.28
CA MET A 646 -26.04 20.40 19.59
C MET A 646 -27.07 19.87 20.57
N ARG A 647 -28.03 20.71 20.98
CA ARG A 647 -29.06 20.35 21.99
C ARG A 647 -30.33 19.75 21.41
N THR A 648 -30.63 20.10 20.16
CA THR A 648 -31.82 19.66 19.43
C THR A 648 -31.42 19.45 17.98
N PHE A 649 -32.11 18.55 17.28
CA PHE A 649 -31.94 18.40 15.84
C PHE A 649 -32.53 19.61 15.09
N SER A 650 -33.79 19.98 15.30
CA SER A 650 -34.37 21.21 14.72
C SER A 650 -35.49 21.76 15.60
N LEU A 651 -35.82 23.05 15.45
CA LEU A 651 -36.94 23.67 16.17
C LEU A 651 -38.31 23.34 15.57
N GLY A 652 -38.38 23.11 14.26
CA GLY A 652 -39.63 22.78 13.57
C GLY A 652 -40.04 21.30 13.64
N ILE A 653 -41.10 20.96 12.91
CA ILE A 653 -41.70 19.61 12.92
C ILE A 653 -40.79 18.61 12.19
N LEU A 654 -40.52 17.46 12.82
CA LEU A 654 -39.69 16.38 12.27
C LEU A 654 -40.51 15.14 11.93
N SER A 655 -40.29 14.56 10.75
CA SER A 655 -40.85 13.28 10.35
C SER A 655 -39.77 12.32 9.87
N THR A 656 -39.51 11.25 10.63
CA THR A 656 -38.47 10.23 10.38
C THR A 656 -39.04 8.80 10.48
N PRO A 657 -40.02 8.42 9.63
CA PRO A 657 -40.81 7.19 9.82
C PRO A 657 -40.02 5.87 9.75
N LYS A 658 -38.84 5.87 9.12
CA LYS A 658 -37.99 4.67 8.96
C LYS A 658 -36.74 4.67 9.85
N LEU A 659 -36.56 5.68 10.70
CA LEU A 659 -35.36 5.80 11.51
C LEU A 659 -35.35 4.71 12.59
N GLN A 660 -34.31 3.88 12.58
CA GLN A 660 -34.17 2.74 13.49
C GLN A 660 -32.96 2.87 14.42
N LYS A 661 -31.90 3.57 13.97
CA LYS A 661 -30.63 3.65 14.69
C LYS A 661 -30.12 5.09 14.70
N VAL A 662 -29.82 5.60 15.89
CA VAL A 662 -29.03 6.82 16.07
C VAL A 662 -27.79 6.48 16.89
N TRP A 663 -26.63 6.88 16.40
CA TRP A 663 -25.34 6.63 17.04
C TRP A 663 -24.80 7.93 17.61
N LEU A 664 -24.52 7.97 18.92
CA LEU A 664 -24.07 9.17 19.63
C LEU A 664 -22.60 9.11 20.09
N SER A 665 -21.98 7.92 20.04
CA SER A 665 -20.59 7.66 20.41
C SER A 665 -19.94 6.67 19.44
N GLU A 666 -18.60 6.65 19.40
CA GLU A 666 -17.82 5.70 18.59
C GLU A 666 -17.88 4.26 19.13
N GLU A 667 -18.11 4.10 20.43
CA GLU A 667 -18.35 2.80 21.05
C GLU A 667 -19.70 2.24 20.56
N LYS A 668 -19.66 1.19 19.73
CA LYS A 668 -20.79 0.60 19.01
C LYS A 668 -21.80 -0.15 19.90
N ASP A 669 -21.94 0.23 21.16
CA ASP A 669 -22.82 -0.47 22.09
C ASP A 669 -24.23 0.15 22.09
N LYS A 670 -25.05 -0.40 21.16
CA LYS A 670 -26.51 -0.23 21.01
C LYS A 670 -26.96 1.17 20.59
N GLY A 671 -27.30 1.32 19.30
CA GLY A 671 -27.94 2.53 18.77
C GLY A 671 -29.11 3.01 19.65
N HIS A 672 -29.09 4.29 20.01
CA HIS A 672 -30.07 4.91 20.88
C HIS A 672 -31.21 5.45 20.02
N TRP A 673 -32.45 4.99 20.21
CA TRP A 673 -33.58 5.56 19.48
C TRP A 673 -34.82 5.65 20.37
N LYS A 674 -35.26 6.88 20.67
CA LYS A 674 -36.40 7.16 21.55
C LYS A 674 -37.67 7.60 20.79
N ARG A 675 -37.84 7.15 19.54
CA ARG A 675 -38.95 7.51 18.62
C ARG A 675 -39.04 8.99 18.23
N ASP A 676 -38.33 9.87 18.91
CA ASP A 676 -38.18 11.28 18.59
C ASP A 676 -36.68 11.64 18.48
N LEU A 677 -36.31 12.28 17.37
CA LEU A 677 -34.92 12.61 17.08
C LEU A 677 -34.39 13.75 17.97
N ASN A 678 -35.21 14.74 18.30
CA ASN A 678 -34.82 15.80 19.23
C ASN A 678 -34.55 15.23 20.63
N ILE A 679 -35.43 14.35 21.14
CA ILE A 679 -35.24 13.69 22.45
C ILE A 679 -33.99 12.80 22.45
N THR A 680 -33.72 12.11 21.34
CA THR A 680 -32.53 11.24 21.23
C THR A 680 -31.25 12.08 21.23
N ILE A 681 -31.21 13.22 20.52
CA ILE A 681 -30.05 14.12 20.49
C ILE A 681 -29.76 14.76 21.85
N GLN A 682 -30.78 15.05 22.66
CA GLN A 682 -30.58 15.55 24.04
C GLN A 682 -29.76 14.62 24.93
N GLN A 683 -29.64 13.34 24.57
CA GLN A 683 -28.80 12.37 25.29
C GLN A 683 -27.30 12.59 25.08
N LEU A 684 -26.88 13.44 24.13
CA LEU A 684 -25.47 13.85 24.00
C LEU A 684 -24.92 14.57 25.24
N HIS A 685 -25.81 15.08 26.11
CA HIS A 685 -25.46 15.86 27.30
C HIS A 685 -25.73 15.14 28.61
N ILE A 686 -26.11 13.86 28.56
CA ILE A 686 -26.38 13.00 29.72
C ILE A 686 -25.27 11.97 29.79
#